data_AF-A0A3L7UUH0-F1
#
_entry.id   AF-A0A3L7UUH0-F1
#
_cell.length_a   1.000
_cell.length_b   1.000
_cell.length_c   1.000
_cell.angle_alpha   90.00
_cell.angle_beta   90.00
_cell.angle_gamma   90.00
#
_symmetry.space_group_name_H-M   'P 1'
#
loop_
_entity.id
_entity.type
_entity.pdbx_description
1 polymer ?
#
loop_
_entity_poly.entity_id
_entity_poly.type
_entity_poly.pdbx_seq_one_letter_code
_entity_poly.pdbx_strand_id
1 'polypeptide(L)'
;MISCLRRNFTIACMLCVSFVSAIACAADWKTLSVPDAWRSVPGGELAPIEGYSWYRALVKVPAEWDGQQLTLFLEALDDARSAYVGGQPVGATGTFPPQFRSGLGERGRYVVDPSLVKGGGFLVVAIRVYQNDPRPNFSVAPPVLMNETAKEAVRLEGVWQYRPGDDAAWATATPADFGFDATQPLSESDAVAKGVYLKTDAVDDIEKYVSRRNGDTEPLSPTEAVKHFRTPADLSVQLVLGDPDIAQPLFMSWDERGRLWVMEYRQYPDIAGLKMVSRDTFLRSVYDKVPPAPPNHDKGVDRISIHEDSDGDGVYDKHRVFVDELNLATSFAIGRGGVYVTNPPYLLFYPDKNKDDVPDGDPEVLLEGFGIEDSHSVINSLRFGPDGWLYGAQGSTVTGAIKKPGSKDQPSRSLGQLIWRYHPEKHLYEIFGEGGGNTFGCEIDAKGRIFSGHNGGDTRGFHYVQGGYYRKGFGKHGPLSNPYSFGFFENIKHHSVARFTHNFIIYEENTLPQRFQGQLFGIEPLQGQVVLSNLKPYQSSFESEDIERVLTTDDPWFRPVDIKAGPDGDIYIADMYEQRIDHSSHYAGRIDRTNGRIYKLTHRSGERQGVSPPSAFSSTTDLIKLLDHPSKWHRQTAVRLLGDRKDLSVIPQLTTELAATSGQSALERLWALNACGGLTDEVAIKLLSHNEPFVRAWTVRLVCDPKTVSGSVAAAIAQTASKEPYIDVRKQMASSARRLPPELALPIIRELLHFDEDATDMHQPLLIWWAIESQVGRTTLNAIVEQLLADPATWQRPLVAEHIAERLMKRYALAGTREDLLSAAALLSSAPDKPSVDRLLKGFEEAFQGRSLAGIPDELINALAKSGGGSLALRFRQTQPDAVAEAVKTVRDAAAAPDVRRQLIEICGQIHTADLLPVLLELVTHEQNPTVLATTLTALQNYDAAEIADDVTVRFAGLSEEPQLAAEALLVSRSVWSKRLLDAIDAGTVPKERISNSALRKMLMHGDDSIHAAITKHWGEIASLSPAQVQAEIARLNAVLSAGSGNPRTGKHLFMQNCGRCHLLFDEGGRIGPDLTPFARSNLERMLISVVNPSLEIREGFENYVVVTIDGRVLNGFLADKDNQIVILRGVDGQNVIVRKDDIEDMHVIPQSVMPEGALKLLTEQQIRDLFAYLRSSQPVNY
;
A
#
# COMPACT_ATOMS: atom_id res chain seq x y z
N MET A 1 -58.52 -10.41 -5.28
CA MET A 1 -59.93 -10.14 -4.89
C MET A 1 -60.31 -8.77 -5.42
N ILE A 2 -61.36 -8.75 -6.25
CA ILE A 2 -62.36 -7.69 -6.43
C ILE A 2 -61.80 -6.36 -7.02
N SER A 3 -61.85 -6.10 -8.34
CA SER A 3 -63.05 -5.76 -9.16
C SER A 3 -63.64 -4.40 -8.73
N CYS A 4 -63.89 -3.38 -9.57
CA CYS A 4 -64.69 -3.44 -10.79
C CYS A 4 -64.81 -2.03 -11.45
N LEU A 5 -65.13 -2.05 -12.74
CA LEU A 5 -65.99 -1.08 -13.50
C LEU A 5 -65.39 0.13 -14.26
N ARG A 6 -64.87 -0.22 -15.43
CA ARG A 6 -65.10 0.34 -16.79
C ARG A 6 -66.30 1.28 -17.01
N ARG A 7 -66.11 2.27 -17.91
CA ARG A 7 -66.79 2.51 -19.24
C ARG A 7 -66.61 4.00 -19.64
N ASN A 8 -66.31 4.47 -20.86
CA ASN A 8 -66.46 4.03 -22.26
C ASN A 8 -65.37 4.74 -23.12
N PHE A 9 -64.57 4.05 -23.94
CA PHE A 9 -64.72 3.84 -25.40
C PHE A 9 -64.53 5.10 -26.31
N THR A 10 -63.44 5.15 -27.13
CA THR A 10 -63.42 5.04 -28.63
C THR A 10 -62.30 5.87 -29.33
N ILE A 11 -61.28 5.15 -29.87
CA ILE A 11 -60.58 5.27 -31.19
C ILE A 11 -59.58 6.42 -31.54
N ALA A 12 -58.42 5.94 -32.04
CA ALA A 12 -57.51 6.41 -33.11
C ALA A 12 -56.20 7.17 -32.80
N CYS A 13 -55.10 6.50 -33.18
CA CYS A 13 -53.78 7.06 -33.52
C CYS A 13 -53.84 8.04 -34.70
N MET A 14 -53.06 9.12 -34.66
CA MET A 14 -52.01 9.44 -35.64
C MET A 14 -51.24 10.72 -35.27
N LEU A 15 -50.01 10.79 -35.79
CA LEU A 15 -48.91 11.69 -35.49
C LEU A 15 -49.12 13.20 -35.73
N CYS A 16 -48.23 13.94 -35.03
CA CYS A 16 -47.50 15.17 -35.42
C CYS A 16 -47.97 16.54 -34.91
N VAL A 17 -47.15 17.02 -33.95
CA VAL A 17 -46.62 18.39 -33.76
C VAL A 17 -47.62 19.49 -33.45
N SER A 18 -47.62 19.93 -32.19
CA SER A 18 -47.82 21.34 -31.84
C SER A 18 -47.12 21.65 -30.51
N PHE A 19 -46.29 22.69 -30.56
CA PHE A 19 -45.55 23.32 -29.47
C PHE A 19 -46.38 23.44 -28.17
N VAL A 20 -45.84 22.95 -27.07
CA VAL A 20 -46.12 23.53 -25.75
C VAL A 20 -44.85 24.26 -25.34
N SER A 21 -44.78 25.55 -25.70
CA SER A 21 -43.93 26.49 -25.01
C SER A 21 -44.42 26.55 -23.56
N ALA A 22 -43.68 25.90 -22.65
CA ALA A 22 -43.83 26.18 -21.24
C ALA A 22 -43.44 27.64 -21.03
N ILE A 23 -44.43 28.50 -20.82
CA ILE A 23 -44.22 29.83 -20.29
C ILE A 23 -43.69 29.64 -18.88
N ALA A 24 -42.36 29.66 -18.73
CA ALA A 24 -41.73 29.88 -17.45
C ALA A 24 -42.09 31.31 -17.03
N CYS A 25 -43.01 31.46 -16.06
CA CYS A 25 -43.13 32.73 -15.34
C CYS A 25 -41.73 33.08 -14.82
N ALA A 26 -41.22 34.27 -15.17
CA ALA A 26 -40.00 34.79 -14.59
C ALA A 26 -40.21 34.88 -13.07
N ALA A 27 -39.56 34.01 -12.29
CA ALA A 27 -39.62 34.07 -10.83
C ALA A 27 -38.95 35.37 -10.37
N ASP A 28 -39.57 36.14 -9.47
CA ASP A 28 -38.93 37.30 -8.84
C ASP A 28 -37.86 36.87 -7.83
N TRP A 29 -36.90 37.76 -7.52
CA TRP A 29 -35.92 37.52 -6.45
C TRP A 29 -36.62 37.39 -5.09
N LYS A 30 -36.36 36.30 -4.39
CA LYS A 30 -36.83 36.05 -3.02
C LYS A 30 -35.68 36.26 -2.04
N THR A 31 -35.98 36.40 -0.75
CA THR A 31 -34.95 36.40 0.31
C THR A 31 -34.83 35.01 0.93
N LEU A 32 -33.61 34.61 1.25
CA LEU A 32 -33.30 33.39 2.01
C LEU A 32 -32.40 33.74 3.19
N SER A 33 -32.44 32.97 4.27
CA SER A 33 -31.50 33.12 5.38
C SER A 33 -30.34 32.14 5.24
N VAL A 34 -29.15 32.68 5.03
CA VAL A 34 -27.86 32.02 5.17
C VAL A 34 -27.50 31.92 6.66
N PRO A 35 -27.38 30.72 7.24
CA PRO A 35 -26.96 30.58 8.65
C PRO A 35 -25.45 30.82 8.82
N ASP A 36 -25.03 30.97 10.07
CA ASP A 36 -23.62 30.94 10.49
C ASP A 36 -22.97 29.55 10.19
N ALA A 37 -23.74 28.47 10.26
CA ALA A 37 -23.33 27.14 9.80
C ALA A 37 -24.41 26.49 8.92
N TRP A 38 -24.08 26.14 7.68
CA TRP A 38 -25.05 25.74 6.65
C TRP A 38 -25.57 24.30 6.77
N ARG A 39 -25.35 23.59 7.89
CA ARG A 39 -26.04 22.31 8.16
C ARG A 39 -27.49 22.46 8.60
N SER A 40 -27.97 23.69 8.74
CA SER A 40 -29.38 24.02 8.89
C SER A 40 -29.94 24.36 7.52
N VAL A 41 -30.96 23.61 7.05
CA VAL A 41 -31.61 23.89 5.75
C VAL A 41 -32.04 25.37 5.75
N PRO A 42 -31.58 26.18 4.77
CA PRO A 42 -32.07 27.55 4.64
C PRO A 42 -33.59 27.54 4.52
N GLY A 43 -34.30 28.31 5.35
CA GLY A 43 -35.75 28.42 5.23
C GLY A 43 -36.15 29.07 3.89
N GLY A 44 -36.96 28.38 3.07
CA GLY A 44 -37.46 28.90 1.79
C GLY A 44 -37.70 27.81 0.73
N GLU A 45 -38.39 28.14 -0.37
CA GLU A 45 -38.52 27.28 -1.55
C GLU A 45 -37.19 27.23 -2.32
N LEU A 46 -36.45 26.12 -2.22
CA LEU A 46 -35.24 25.86 -3.03
C LEU A 46 -35.61 25.40 -4.45
N ALA A 47 -34.61 25.30 -5.32
CA ALA A 47 -34.82 24.88 -6.70
C ALA A 47 -35.27 23.41 -6.76
N PRO A 48 -36.00 23.03 -7.82
CA PRO A 48 -36.25 21.62 -8.08
C PRO A 48 -34.92 20.85 -8.25
N ILE A 49 -34.92 19.60 -7.80
CA ILE A 49 -33.83 18.65 -8.06
C ILE A 49 -33.62 18.58 -9.58
N GLU A 50 -32.36 18.67 -10.03
CA GLU A 50 -31.93 18.85 -11.42
C GLU A 50 -32.20 20.26 -12.00
N GLY A 51 -31.79 21.33 -11.28
CA GLY A 51 -32.05 22.72 -11.68
C GLY A 51 -31.00 23.76 -11.26
N TYR A 52 -30.98 24.91 -11.95
CA TYR A 52 -30.09 26.04 -11.64
C TYR A 52 -30.70 27.03 -10.64
N SER A 53 -29.82 27.64 -9.84
CA SER A 53 -30.14 28.67 -8.85
C SER A 53 -29.07 29.76 -8.78
N TRP A 54 -29.51 30.98 -8.49
CA TRP A 54 -28.65 32.12 -8.20
C TRP A 54 -28.88 32.65 -6.78
N TYR A 55 -27.77 33.00 -6.14
CA TYR A 55 -27.68 33.58 -4.81
C TYR A 55 -26.87 34.86 -4.91
N ARG A 56 -27.29 35.96 -4.28
CA ARG A 56 -26.46 37.17 -4.21
C ARG A 56 -26.65 38.00 -2.95
N ALA A 57 -25.60 38.72 -2.58
CA ALA A 57 -25.52 39.66 -1.48
C ALA A 57 -24.70 40.91 -1.87
N LEU A 58 -24.84 41.99 -1.10
CA LEU A 58 -24.06 43.23 -1.26
C LEU A 58 -23.10 43.44 -0.10
N VAL A 59 -21.86 43.81 -0.41
CA VAL A 59 -20.87 44.22 0.59
C VAL A 59 -20.59 45.71 0.43
N LYS A 60 -20.70 46.49 1.51
CA LYS A 60 -20.17 47.85 1.53
C LYS A 60 -18.66 47.75 1.71
N VAL A 61 -17.92 48.14 0.69
CA VAL A 61 -16.45 48.04 0.71
C VAL A 61 -15.90 49.13 1.63
N PRO A 62 -15.10 48.79 2.66
CA PRO A 62 -14.41 49.78 3.49
C PRO A 62 -13.55 50.73 2.62
N ALA A 63 -13.42 51.99 3.01
CA ALA A 63 -12.76 53.00 2.19
C ALA A 63 -11.27 52.67 1.95
N GLU A 64 -10.65 52.08 2.97
CA GLU A 64 -9.28 51.59 3.04
C GLU A 64 -9.00 50.42 2.10
N TRP A 65 -10.02 49.67 1.65
CA TRP A 65 -9.84 48.54 0.74
C TRP A 65 -9.78 48.94 -0.74
N ASP A 66 -9.86 50.25 -1.06
CA ASP A 66 -9.85 50.71 -2.46
C ASP A 66 -8.65 50.19 -3.25
N GLY A 67 -8.92 49.50 -4.37
CA GLY A 67 -7.88 48.93 -5.23
C GLY A 67 -7.04 47.83 -4.59
N GLN A 68 -7.43 47.28 -3.44
CA GLN A 68 -6.72 46.18 -2.79
C GLN A 68 -7.20 44.82 -3.31
N GLN A 69 -6.32 43.81 -3.21
CA GLN A 69 -6.65 42.44 -3.54
C GLN A 69 -7.51 41.83 -2.43
N LEU A 70 -8.65 41.25 -2.83
CA LEU A 70 -9.50 40.49 -1.91
C LEU A 70 -9.49 39.01 -2.32
N THR A 71 -9.81 38.13 -1.38
CA THR A 71 -10.00 36.71 -1.61
C THR A 71 -11.42 36.33 -1.20
N LEU A 72 -12.22 35.81 -2.14
CA LEU A 72 -13.52 35.20 -1.82
C LEU A 72 -13.30 33.73 -1.44
N PHE A 73 -13.60 33.39 -0.19
CA PHE A 73 -13.67 32.02 0.28
C PHE A 73 -15.10 31.48 0.15
N LEU A 74 -15.23 30.31 -0.48
CA LEU A 74 -16.42 29.48 -0.50
C LEU A 74 -16.09 28.08 0.05
N GLU A 75 -16.87 27.60 1.01
CA GLU A 75 -16.75 26.26 1.60
C GLU A 75 -17.02 25.12 0.59
N ALA A 76 -17.01 23.83 0.94
CA ALA A 76 -17.39 22.80 -0.04
C ALA A 76 -18.91 22.76 -0.28
N LEU A 77 -19.33 22.54 -1.53
CA LEU A 77 -20.74 22.37 -1.89
C LEU A 77 -20.97 20.96 -2.45
N ASP A 78 -22.07 20.29 -2.08
CA ASP A 78 -22.46 18.97 -2.60
C ASP A 78 -22.79 18.99 -4.12
N ASP A 79 -22.80 20.18 -4.74
CA ASP A 79 -23.20 20.46 -6.12
C ASP A 79 -22.14 21.25 -6.93
N ALA A 80 -22.40 21.44 -8.23
CA ALA A 80 -21.56 22.28 -9.09
C ALA A 80 -21.88 23.76 -8.90
N ARG A 81 -20.87 24.62 -8.88
CA ARG A 81 -21.06 26.07 -8.69
C ARG A 81 -20.04 26.93 -9.42
N SER A 82 -20.43 28.19 -9.64
CA SER A 82 -19.54 29.27 -10.05
C SER A 82 -19.79 30.52 -9.21
N ALA A 83 -18.72 31.21 -8.85
CA ALA A 83 -18.72 32.40 -8.02
C ALA A 83 -18.42 33.64 -8.86
N TYR A 84 -19.10 34.74 -8.53
CA TYR A 84 -18.96 36.02 -9.18
C TYR A 84 -18.79 37.13 -8.14
N VAL A 85 -17.91 38.08 -8.43
CA VAL A 85 -17.71 39.27 -7.63
C VAL A 85 -17.74 40.48 -8.55
N GLY A 86 -18.54 41.50 -8.21
CA GLY A 86 -18.73 42.68 -9.07
C GLY A 86 -19.26 42.34 -10.48
N GLY A 87 -19.99 41.22 -10.61
CA GLY A 87 -20.47 40.71 -11.90
C GLY A 87 -19.46 39.91 -12.72
N GLN A 88 -18.20 39.82 -12.31
CA GLN A 88 -17.16 39.05 -13.00
C GLN A 88 -17.00 37.66 -12.38
N PRO A 89 -16.83 36.59 -13.18
CA PRO A 89 -16.56 35.27 -12.65
C PRO A 89 -15.17 35.23 -11.98
N VAL A 90 -15.11 34.76 -10.74
CA VAL A 90 -13.85 34.64 -9.97
C VAL A 90 -13.39 33.19 -9.80
N GLY A 91 -14.29 32.21 -10.01
CA GLY A 91 -13.93 30.80 -10.10
C GLY A 91 -15.11 29.86 -9.93
N ALA A 92 -14.85 28.56 -9.98
CA ALA A 92 -15.85 27.50 -9.96
C ALA A 92 -15.31 26.21 -9.32
N THR A 93 -16.20 25.38 -8.77
CA THR A 93 -15.91 24.01 -8.32
C THR A 93 -16.99 23.07 -8.85
N GLY A 94 -16.62 21.81 -9.09
CA GLY A 94 -17.47 20.90 -9.85
C GLY A 94 -17.55 21.27 -11.34
N THR A 95 -18.54 20.73 -12.04
CA THR A 95 -18.80 20.99 -13.46
C THR A 95 -20.30 20.98 -13.69
N PHE A 96 -20.82 21.98 -14.41
CA PHE A 96 -22.24 22.08 -14.74
C PHE A 96 -22.64 21.07 -15.84
N PRO A 97 -23.93 20.70 -15.97
CA PRO A 97 -24.40 19.86 -17.07
C PRO A 97 -23.99 20.38 -18.46
N PRO A 98 -23.80 19.49 -19.46
CA PRO A 98 -24.12 18.06 -19.44
C PRO A 98 -23.06 17.18 -18.75
N GLN A 99 -21.86 17.69 -18.47
CA GLN A 99 -20.79 16.95 -17.80
C GLN A 99 -20.86 17.16 -16.27
N PHE A 100 -22.04 16.98 -15.69
CA PHE A 100 -22.24 17.30 -14.27
C PHE A 100 -21.25 16.54 -13.39
N ARG A 101 -20.51 17.30 -12.58
CA ARG A 101 -19.65 16.78 -11.53
C ARG A 101 -19.89 17.62 -10.29
N SER A 102 -20.22 16.97 -9.18
CA SER A 102 -20.31 17.64 -7.89
C SER A 102 -18.97 18.31 -7.52
N GLY A 103 -19.03 19.50 -6.90
CA GLY A 103 -17.89 20.15 -6.25
C GLY A 103 -17.61 19.64 -4.84
N LEU A 104 -18.18 18.49 -4.45
CA LEU A 104 -18.09 17.96 -3.09
C LEU A 104 -16.63 17.76 -2.67
N GLY A 105 -16.29 18.34 -1.52
CA GLY A 105 -14.94 18.32 -0.96
C GLY A 105 -14.01 19.43 -1.48
N GLU A 106 -14.41 20.20 -2.50
CA GLU A 106 -13.61 21.29 -3.06
C GLU A 106 -14.00 22.64 -2.41
N ARG A 107 -13.04 23.26 -1.71
CA ARG A 107 -13.18 24.66 -1.27
C ARG A 107 -12.67 25.60 -2.35
N GLY A 108 -13.30 26.75 -2.49
CA GLY A 108 -12.86 27.81 -3.39
C GLY A 108 -12.20 28.94 -2.62
N ARG A 109 -10.96 29.28 -2.94
CA ARG A 109 -10.34 30.57 -2.59
C ARG A 109 -10.04 31.30 -3.88
N TYR A 110 -10.83 32.32 -4.16
CA TYR A 110 -10.80 33.02 -5.44
C TYR A 110 -10.27 34.42 -5.25
N VAL A 111 -9.16 34.72 -5.94
CA VAL A 111 -8.63 36.07 -5.99
C VAL A 111 -9.61 36.96 -6.73
N VAL A 112 -10.00 38.06 -6.10
CA VAL A 112 -10.84 39.10 -6.68
C VAL A 112 -9.92 40.14 -7.32
N ASP A 113 -10.23 40.51 -8.57
CA ASP A 113 -9.51 41.56 -9.28
C ASP A 113 -9.60 42.88 -8.49
N PRO A 114 -8.46 43.48 -8.09
CA PRO A 114 -8.45 44.73 -7.33
C PRO A 114 -9.18 45.89 -8.03
N SER A 115 -9.28 45.88 -9.36
CA SER A 115 -9.99 46.91 -10.12
C SER A 115 -11.50 46.97 -9.82
N LEU A 116 -12.08 45.86 -9.35
CA LEU A 116 -13.49 45.75 -8.96
C LEU A 116 -13.75 46.30 -7.56
N VAL A 117 -12.70 46.50 -6.76
CA VAL A 117 -12.80 46.91 -5.36
C VAL A 117 -12.75 48.43 -5.29
N LYS A 118 -13.92 49.05 -5.14
CA LYS A 118 -14.08 50.51 -4.99
C LYS A 118 -14.39 50.85 -3.53
N GLY A 119 -13.43 51.46 -2.84
CA GLY A 119 -13.58 51.86 -1.44
C GLY A 119 -14.75 52.82 -1.26
N GLY A 120 -15.59 52.57 -0.24
CA GLY A 120 -16.83 53.31 -0.03
C GLY A 120 -17.95 52.98 -1.03
N GLY A 121 -17.70 52.11 -2.02
CA GLY A 121 -18.69 51.58 -2.96
C GLY A 121 -19.40 50.34 -2.44
N PHE A 122 -20.23 49.75 -3.29
CA PHE A 122 -20.93 48.49 -3.02
C PHE A 122 -20.44 47.42 -4.01
N LEU A 123 -20.12 46.24 -3.49
CA LEU A 123 -19.61 45.10 -4.24
C LEU A 123 -20.59 43.94 -4.14
N VAL A 124 -21.04 43.43 -5.28
CA VAL A 124 -21.93 42.27 -5.35
C VAL A 124 -21.11 41.00 -5.22
N VAL A 125 -21.54 40.09 -4.35
CA VAL A 125 -21.06 38.70 -4.32
C VAL A 125 -22.23 37.81 -4.76
N ALA A 126 -22.04 37.02 -5.81
CA ALA A 126 -23.07 36.15 -6.36
C ALA A 126 -22.55 34.73 -6.59
N ILE A 127 -23.41 33.74 -6.37
CA ILE A 127 -23.10 32.31 -6.52
C ILE A 127 -24.19 31.70 -7.39
N ARG A 128 -23.78 31.06 -8.48
CA ARG A 128 -24.62 30.25 -9.34
C ARG A 128 -24.37 28.78 -9.00
N VAL A 129 -25.44 28.02 -8.77
CA VAL A 129 -25.40 26.60 -8.36
C VAL A 129 -26.30 25.79 -9.29
N TYR A 130 -25.91 24.54 -9.56
CA TYR A 130 -26.77 23.56 -10.21
C TYR A 130 -26.99 22.40 -9.25
N GLN A 131 -28.24 22.23 -8.83
CA GLN A 131 -28.63 21.28 -7.80
C GLN A 131 -28.99 19.93 -8.41
N ASN A 132 -28.26 18.87 -8.04
CA ASN A 132 -28.47 17.50 -8.54
C ASN A 132 -28.86 16.49 -7.45
N ASP A 133 -28.91 16.92 -6.18
CA ASP A 133 -29.27 16.07 -5.03
C ASP A 133 -30.30 16.81 -4.14
N PRO A 134 -31.26 16.10 -3.50
CA PRO A 134 -32.16 16.66 -2.49
C PRO A 134 -31.46 17.18 -1.22
N ARG A 135 -30.18 16.87 -0.98
CA ARG A 135 -29.42 17.38 0.16
C ARG A 135 -29.30 18.91 0.10
N PRO A 136 -29.41 19.61 1.25
CA PRO A 136 -29.26 21.05 1.28
C PRO A 136 -27.85 21.45 0.88
N ASN A 137 -27.76 22.45 0.01
CA ASN A 137 -26.51 23.03 -0.42
C ASN A 137 -25.89 23.88 0.71
N PHE A 138 -24.55 23.78 0.83
CA PHE A 138 -23.60 24.39 1.77
C PHE A 138 -23.66 23.71 3.15
N SER A 139 -22.53 23.42 3.81
CA SER A 139 -22.50 22.45 4.93
C SER A 139 -21.52 22.76 6.08
N VAL A 140 -20.76 23.85 6.01
CA VAL A 140 -19.60 24.09 6.88
C VAL A 140 -19.47 25.56 7.28
N ALA A 141 -19.54 26.53 6.35
CA ALA A 141 -19.30 27.96 6.66
C ALA A 141 -19.86 28.91 5.57
N PRO A 142 -20.32 30.12 5.95
CA PRO A 142 -20.76 31.14 4.99
C PRO A 142 -19.63 31.62 4.07
N PRO A 143 -19.96 32.14 2.88
CA PRO A 143 -19.03 32.89 2.06
C PRO A 143 -18.35 34.01 2.86
N VAL A 144 -17.06 34.17 2.64
CA VAL A 144 -16.27 35.22 3.30
C VAL A 144 -15.46 35.97 2.27
N LEU A 145 -15.51 37.29 2.31
CA LEU A 145 -14.63 38.15 1.53
C LEU A 145 -13.48 38.65 2.42
N MET A 146 -12.25 38.21 2.13
CA MET A 146 -11.07 38.46 2.96
C MET A 146 -10.17 39.50 2.33
N ASN A 147 -9.63 40.39 3.14
CA ASN A 147 -8.52 41.27 2.81
C ASN A 147 -7.32 40.91 3.69
N GLU A 148 -6.43 40.07 3.17
CA GLU A 148 -5.24 39.60 3.89
C GLU A 148 -4.24 40.73 4.19
N THR A 149 -4.23 41.79 3.36
CA THR A 149 -3.36 42.95 3.55
C THR A 149 -3.83 43.81 4.72
N ALA A 150 -5.15 44.05 4.81
CA ALA A 150 -5.75 44.80 5.92
C ALA A 150 -5.94 43.94 7.18
N LYS A 151 -5.79 42.61 7.08
CA LYS A 151 -6.14 41.62 8.12
C LYS A 151 -7.61 41.67 8.55
N GLU A 152 -8.50 42.04 7.62
CA GLU A 152 -9.93 42.16 7.85
C GLU A 152 -10.73 41.29 6.87
N ALA A 153 -11.92 40.84 7.26
CA ALA A 153 -12.79 40.00 6.45
C ALA A 153 -14.26 40.34 6.67
N VAL A 154 -15.10 40.20 5.64
CA VAL A 154 -16.56 40.34 5.74
C VAL A 154 -17.19 38.96 5.66
N ARG A 155 -17.82 38.51 6.75
CA ARG A 155 -18.66 37.31 6.77
C ARG A 155 -20.03 37.60 6.14
N LEU A 156 -20.46 36.73 5.23
CA LEU A 156 -21.71 36.89 4.51
C LEU A 156 -22.83 35.98 5.07
N GLU A 157 -22.94 35.89 6.40
CA GLU A 157 -24.03 35.18 7.11
C GLU A 157 -25.29 36.05 7.25
N GLY A 158 -26.50 35.52 7.10
CA GLY A 158 -27.75 36.30 7.18
C GLY A 158 -28.53 36.33 5.86
N VAL A 159 -29.17 37.43 5.49
CA VAL A 159 -30.12 37.42 4.36
C VAL A 159 -29.40 37.48 3.01
N TRP A 160 -29.77 36.61 2.08
CA TRP A 160 -29.36 36.65 0.68
C TRP A 160 -30.57 36.74 -0.25
N GLN A 161 -30.39 37.33 -1.43
CA GLN A 161 -31.36 37.21 -2.51
C GLN A 161 -31.16 35.88 -3.24
N TYR A 162 -32.27 35.21 -3.57
CA TYR A 162 -32.36 33.91 -4.21
C TYR A 162 -33.28 33.94 -5.42
N ARG A 163 -32.89 33.27 -6.51
CA ARG A 163 -33.72 33.13 -7.71
C ARG A 163 -33.43 31.80 -8.43
N PRO A 164 -34.43 30.93 -8.66
CA PRO A 164 -34.27 29.76 -9.51
C PRO A 164 -34.21 30.17 -10.99
N GLY A 165 -33.43 29.45 -11.79
CA GLY A 165 -33.18 29.74 -13.20
C GLY A 165 -31.71 30.00 -13.50
N ASP A 166 -31.42 30.28 -14.76
CA ASP A 166 -30.04 30.33 -15.25
C ASP A 166 -29.76 31.50 -16.19
N ASP A 167 -29.52 32.68 -15.62
CA ASP A 167 -29.18 33.90 -16.38
C ASP A 167 -27.98 34.60 -15.76
N ALA A 168 -26.89 34.71 -16.52
CA ALA A 168 -25.63 35.30 -16.09
C ALA A 168 -25.74 36.79 -15.73
N ALA A 169 -26.74 37.53 -16.24
CA ALA A 169 -26.94 38.94 -15.88
C ALA A 169 -27.22 39.12 -14.38
N TRP A 170 -27.71 38.06 -13.71
CA TRP A 170 -28.03 38.05 -12.29
C TRP A 170 -26.81 38.10 -11.36
N ALA A 171 -25.60 37.94 -11.91
CA ALA A 171 -24.34 38.19 -11.20
C ALA A 171 -24.14 39.67 -10.81
N THR A 172 -24.89 40.59 -11.42
CA THR A 172 -24.83 42.03 -11.15
C THR A 172 -26.07 42.52 -10.41
N ALA A 173 -25.89 43.55 -9.57
CA ALA A 173 -26.95 44.20 -8.81
C ALA A 173 -26.50 45.57 -8.31
N THR A 174 -27.46 46.42 -8.01
CA THR A 174 -27.30 47.75 -7.41
C THR A 174 -28.01 47.82 -6.05
N PRO A 175 -27.69 48.80 -5.19
CA PRO A 175 -28.44 49.05 -3.95
C PRO A 175 -29.96 49.12 -4.13
N ALA A 176 -30.44 49.67 -5.25
CA ALA A 176 -31.86 49.74 -5.58
C ALA A 176 -32.49 48.35 -5.76
N ASP A 177 -31.74 47.37 -6.27
CA ASP A 177 -32.21 45.98 -6.42
C ASP A 177 -32.39 45.25 -5.08
N PHE A 178 -31.79 45.78 -4.00
CA PHE A 178 -31.99 45.33 -2.62
C PHE A 178 -32.95 46.26 -1.85
N GLY A 179 -33.59 47.19 -2.55
CA GLY A 179 -34.67 48.03 -2.02
C GLY A 179 -34.19 49.11 -1.06
N PHE A 180 -33.02 49.73 -1.30
CA PHE A 180 -32.57 50.91 -0.57
C PHE A 180 -31.82 51.93 -1.45
N ASP A 181 -31.81 53.19 -1.02
CA ASP A 181 -31.05 54.27 -1.65
C ASP A 181 -29.64 54.35 -1.03
N ALA A 182 -28.62 54.18 -1.87
CA ALA A 182 -27.21 54.20 -1.47
C ALA A 182 -26.73 55.53 -0.86
N THR A 183 -27.49 56.62 -1.05
CA THR A 183 -27.18 57.95 -0.54
C THR A 183 -27.69 58.20 0.88
N GLN A 184 -28.53 57.32 1.41
CA GLN A 184 -29.09 57.41 2.76
C GLN A 184 -28.36 56.47 3.73
N PRO A 185 -28.21 56.85 5.02
CA PRO A 185 -27.62 55.97 6.02
C PRO A 185 -28.53 54.74 6.23
N LEU A 186 -27.92 53.56 6.16
CA LEU A 186 -28.60 52.28 6.40
C LEU A 186 -28.19 51.77 7.78
N SER A 187 -29.16 51.55 8.67
CA SER A 187 -28.88 50.95 9.97
C SER A 187 -28.37 49.51 9.77
N GLU A 188 -27.56 49.01 10.70
CA GLU A 188 -27.00 47.66 10.57
C GLU A 188 -28.09 46.57 10.48
N SER A 189 -29.15 46.70 11.29
CA SER A 189 -30.29 45.78 11.26
C SER A 189 -31.04 45.83 9.94
N ASP A 190 -31.21 47.02 9.34
CA ASP A 190 -31.88 47.17 8.04
C ASP A 190 -30.98 46.69 6.89
N ALA A 191 -29.66 46.86 7.02
CA ALA A 191 -28.67 46.37 6.06
C ALA A 191 -28.69 44.84 6.00
N VAL A 192 -28.59 44.17 7.14
CA VAL A 192 -28.64 42.70 7.21
C VAL A 192 -29.98 42.17 6.72
N ALA A 193 -31.10 42.81 7.08
CA ALA A 193 -32.44 42.41 6.59
C ALA A 193 -32.58 42.52 5.05
N LYS A 194 -31.78 43.37 4.43
CA LYS A 194 -31.71 43.57 2.97
C LYS A 194 -30.54 42.84 2.32
N GLY A 195 -29.79 41.99 3.03
CA GLY A 195 -28.62 41.29 2.48
C GLY A 195 -27.45 42.19 2.11
N VAL A 196 -27.27 43.26 2.89
CA VAL A 196 -26.20 44.23 2.78
C VAL A 196 -25.29 44.12 4.00
N TYR A 197 -24.00 43.89 3.75
CA TYR A 197 -22.99 43.59 4.75
C TYR A 197 -22.08 44.79 4.96
N LEU A 198 -22.00 45.26 6.22
CA LEU A 198 -21.31 46.50 6.59
C LEU A 198 -20.13 46.28 7.56
N LYS A 199 -20.02 45.10 8.20
CA LYS A 199 -19.06 44.81 9.26
C LYS A 199 -17.86 44.01 8.76
N THR A 200 -16.70 44.28 9.33
CA THR A 200 -15.47 43.50 9.19
C THR A 200 -15.13 42.78 10.50
N ASP A 201 -14.56 41.59 10.39
CA ASP A 201 -13.95 40.78 11.44
C ASP A 201 -12.44 40.64 11.18
N ALA A 202 -11.64 40.23 12.17
CA ALA A 202 -10.22 39.94 11.96
C ALA A 202 -10.04 38.64 11.16
N VAL A 203 -9.15 38.64 10.16
CA VAL A 203 -8.90 37.46 9.29
C VAL A 203 -8.47 36.23 10.09
N ASP A 204 -7.64 36.41 11.13
CA ASP A 204 -7.14 35.31 11.95
C ASP A 204 -8.27 34.58 12.70
N ASP A 205 -9.30 35.30 13.14
CA ASP A 205 -10.48 34.73 13.79
C ASP A 205 -11.36 33.98 12.77
N ILE A 206 -11.41 34.49 11.53
CA ILE A 206 -12.15 33.84 10.45
C ILE A 206 -11.46 32.57 9.95
N GLU A 207 -10.14 32.53 9.84
CA GLU A 207 -9.40 31.30 9.48
C GLU A 207 -9.63 30.16 10.49
N LYS A 208 -9.68 30.51 11.79
CA LYS A 208 -10.08 29.57 12.85
C LYS A 208 -11.54 29.14 12.76
N TYR A 209 -12.41 29.98 12.20
CA TYR A 209 -13.83 29.70 12.06
C TYR A 209 -14.14 28.82 10.83
N VAL A 210 -13.60 29.15 9.65
CA VAL A 210 -13.81 28.39 8.39
C VAL A 210 -13.18 26.98 8.42
N SER A 211 -12.31 26.71 9.39
CA SER A 211 -11.70 25.41 9.63
C SER A 211 -12.54 24.47 10.50
N ARG A 212 -13.57 24.95 11.22
CA ARG A 212 -14.42 24.14 12.11
C ARG A 212 -15.44 23.29 11.34
N ARG A 213 -15.78 22.10 11.84
CA ARG A 213 -16.95 21.30 11.43
C ARG A 213 -18.05 21.46 12.48
N ASN A 214 -19.30 21.21 12.08
CA ASN A 214 -20.39 21.06 13.05
C ASN A 214 -20.04 19.95 14.08
N GLY A 215 -20.14 20.29 15.37
CA GLY A 215 -19.76 19.45 16.50
C GLY A 215 -18.33 19.66 17.00
N ASP A 216 -17.53 20.51 16.35
CA ASP A 216 -16.22 20.89 16.87
C ASP A 216 -16.38 21.85 18.08
N THR A 217 -15.51 21.74 19.08
CA THR A 217 -15.58 22.44 20.39
C THR A 217 -14.23 23.08 20.68
N GLU A 218 -14.15 24.02 21.62
CA GLU A 218 -12.84 24.52 22.07
C GLU A 218 -12.10 23.45 22.92
N PRO A 219 -10.75 23.48 22.91
CA PRO A 219 -9.96 22.66 23.83
C PRO A 219 -10.23 23.07 25.29
N LEU A 220 -10.34 22.10 26.20
CA LEU A 220 -10.36 22.37 27.64
C LEU A 220 -8.95 22.71 28.11
N SER A 221 -8.79 23.42 29.24
CA SER A 221 -7.47 23.54 29.86
C SER A 221 -7.00 22.18 30.42
N PRO A 222 -5.68 21.97 30.63
CA PRO A 222 -5.17 20.72 31.17
C PRO A 222 -5.84 20.31 32.50
N THR A 223 -6.06 21.27 33.40
CA THR A 223 -6.71 21.02 34.69
C THR A 223 -8.20 20.72 34.58
N GLU A 224 -8.89 21.28 33.59
CA GLU A 224 -10.30 20.94 33.37
C GLU A 224 -10.45 19.57 32.71
N ALA A 225 -9.65 19.24 31.68
CA ALA A 225 -9.73 17.95 31.00
C ALA A 225 -9.58 16.75 31.95
N VAL A 226 -8.73 16.86 32.98
CA VAL A 226 -8.58 15.79 33.98
C VAL A 226 -9.90 15.45 34.69
N LYS A 227 -10.77 16.43 34.91
CA LYS A 227 -12.07 16.23 35.58
C LYS A 227 -13.08 15.45 34.74
N HIS A 228 -12.86 15.39 33.43
CA HIS A 228 -13.71 14.67 32.49
C HIS A 228 -13.35 13.18 32.41
N PHE A 229 -12.16 12.78 32.88
CA PHE A 229 -11.77 11.38 32.90
C PHE A 229 -12.54 10.57 33.94
N ARG A 230 -12.83 9.32 33.56
CA ARG A 230 -13.42 8.31 34.42
C ARG A 230 -12.51 7.09 34.43
N THR A 231 -12.16 6.65 35.64
CA THR A 231 -11.33 5.47 35.89
C THR A 231 -12.06 4.50 36.83
N PRO A 232 -11.67 3.21 36.84
CA PRO A 232 -12.10 2.24 37.84
C PRO A 232 -11.77 2.67 39.28
N ALA A 233 -12.41 2.03 40.25
CA ALA A 233 -12.26 2.39 41.67
C ALA A 233 -10.84 2.18 42.22
N ASP A 234 -10.03 1.33 41.60
CA ASP A 234 -8.66 1.02 42.00
C ASP A 234 -7.58 1.83 41.24
N LEU A 235 -7.98 2.61 40.23
CA LEU A 235 -7.09 3.48 39.46
C LEU A 235 -7.46 4.96 39.61
N SER A 236 -6.48 5.83 39.43
CA SER A 236 -6.66 7.28 39.29
C SER A 236 -5.79 7.82 38.16
N VAL A 237 -6.23 8.91 37.55
CA VAL A 237 -5.53 9.61 36.48
C VAL A 237 -5.01 10.95 36.97
N GLN A 238 -3.78 11.28 36.60
CA GLN A 238 -3.09 12.52 36.96
C GLN A 238 -2.51 13.17 35.71
N LEU A 239 -2.57 14.51 35.62
CA LEU A 239 -1.80 15.25 34.63
C LEU A 239 -0.35 15.34 35.11
N VAL A 240 0.58 14.98 34.25
CA VAL A 240 2.03 14.96 34.56
C VAL A 240 2.75 16.09 33.84
N LEU A 241 2.36 16.35 32.59
CA LEU A 241 2.96 17.36 31.72
C LEU A 241 1.91 17.81 30.70
N GLY A 242 1.89 19.08 30.31
CA GLY A 242 0.90 19.61 29.37
C GLY A 242 1.31 20.92 28.72
N ASP A 243 0.43 21.45 27.89
CA ASP A 243 0.56 22.78 27.29
C ASP A 243 0.72 23.87 28.37
N PRO A 244 1.65 24.85 28.20
CA PRO A 244 2.50 25.10 27.03
C PRO A 244 3.88 24.41 27.05
N ASP A 245 4.25 23.63 28.07
CA ASP A 245 5.60 23.05 28.21
C ASP A 245 5.92 22.05 27.09
N ILE A 246 4.90 21.32 26.63
CA ILE A 246 4.94 20.44 25.46
C ILE A 246 3.77 20.73 24.50
N ALA A 247 3.92 20.29 23.25
CA ALA A 247 2.82 20.22 22.29
C ALA A 247 2.97 19.00 21.38
N GLN A 248 1.84 18.41 20.97
CA GLN A 248 1.77 17.28 20.04
C GLN A 248 2.70 16.10 20.42
N PRO A 249 2.68 15.59 21.67
CA PRO A 249 3.54 14.48 22.06
C PRO A 249 3.14 13.22 21.28
N LEU A 250 4.09 12.67 20.51
CA LEU A 250 3.87 11.47 19.69
C LEU A 250 4.52 10.22 20.28
N PHE A 251 5.65 10.38 20.97
CA PHE A 251 6.39 9.26 21.55
C PHE A 251 7.12 9.71 22.81
N MET A 252 7.15 8.85 23.83
CA MET A 252 7.85 9.14 25.09
C MET A 252 8.82 8.04 25.50
N SER A 253 9.81 8.33 26.35
CA SER A 253 10.71 7.33 26.94
C SER A 253 11.37 7.88 28.20
N TRP A 254 11.99 7.02 29.01
CA TRP A 254 12.80 7.45 30.16
C TRP A 254 14.27 7.09 29.94
N ASP A 255 15.16 7.95 30.40
CA ASP A 255 16.58 7.62 30.53
C ASP A 255 16.89 6.92 31.86
N GLU A 256 18.13 6.46 32.04
CA GLU A 256 18.55 5.80 33.29
C GLU A 256 18.54 6.73 34.52
N ARG A 257 18.36 8.04 34.35
CA ARG A 257 18.23 9.01 35.43
C ARG A 257 16.77 9.20 35.84
N GLY A 258 15.82 8.48 35.21
CA GLY A 258 14.40 8.59 35.48
C GLY A 258 13.72 9.82 34.88
N ARG A 259 14.41 10.56 34.00
CA ARG A 259 13.83 11.75 33.34
C ARG A 259 12.98 11.34 32.15
N LEU A 260 11.87 12.03 31.93
CA LEU A 260 10.95 11.80 30.83
C LEU A 260 11.42 12.56 29.59
N TRP A 261 11.58 11.84 28.49
CA TRP A 261 11.89 12.39 27.18
C TRP A 261 10.66 12.31 26.29
N VAL A 262 10.39 13.37 25.50
CA VAL A 262 9.19 13.50 24.68
C VAL A 262 9.56 13.91 23.26
N MET A 263 9.01 13.22 22.26
CA MET A 263 9.03 13.62 20.85
C MET A 263 7.79 14.46 20.58
N GLU A 264 8.00 15.72 20.20
CA GLU A 264 6.95 16.69 19.89
C GLU A 264 6.80 16.83 18.37
N TYR A 265 5.69 16.32 17.82
CA TYR A 265 5.47 16.11 16.38
C TYR A 265 4.73 17.29 15.72
N ARG A 266 5.30 18.49 15.85
CA ARG A 266 4.72 19.78 15.46
C ARG A 266 4.77 20.06 13.95
N GLN A 267 5.67 19.42 13.20
CA GLN A 267 5.86 19.61 11.76
C GLN A 267 4.71 19.03 10.94
N TYR A 268 4.15 17.93 11.44
CA TYR A 268 3.13 17.13 10.80
C TYR A 268 1.90 17.94 10.29
N PRO A 269 1.29 17.56 9.15
CA PRO A 269 1.61 16.41 8.29
C PRO A 269 2.58 16.71 7.14
N ASP A 270 2.83 17.99 6.84
CA ASP A 270 3.60 18.39 5.68
C ASP A 270 5.09 18.46 6.00
N ILE A 271 5.94 17.95 5.10
CA ILE A 271 7.39 17.88 5.30
C ILE A 271 8.03 19.21 4.90
N ALA A 272 8.85 19.78 5.79
CA ALA A 272 9.50 21.05 5.49
C ALA A 272 10.44 20.92 4.27
N GLY A 273 10.42 21.93 3.40
CA GLY A 273 11.29 22.00 2.22
C GLY A 273 10.87 21.16 1.01
N LEU A 274 9.77 20.40 1.11
CA LEU A 274 9.24 19.60 0.01
C LEU A 274 7.95 20.19 -0.57
N LYS A 275 7.76 20.02 -1.89
CA LYS A 275 6.51 20.35 -2.57
C LYS A 275 5.79 19.08 -2.96
N MET A 276 4.59 18.87 -2.43
CA MET A 276 3.71 17.79 -2.88
C MET A 276 3.31 18.02 -4.34
N VAL A 277 3.69 17.10 -5.22
CA VAL A 277 3.41 17.13 -6.66
C VAL A 277 2.06 16.49 -6.96
N SER A 278 1.78 15.37 -6.31
CA SER A 278 0.51 14.66 -6.45
C SER A 278 0.24 13.81 -5.22
N ARG A 279 -0.98 13.31 -5.12
CA ARG A 279 -1.40 12.35 -4.10
C ARG A 279 -2.25 11.29 -4.75
N ASP A 280 -2.12 10.05 -4.31
CA ASP A 280 -2.93 8.91 -4.74
C ASP A 280 -4.20 8.73 -3.86
N THR A 281 -5.09 7.80 -4.20
CA THR A 281 -6.44 7.65 -3.58
C THR A 281 -6.36 7.06 -2.18
N PHE A 282 -5.25 6.38 -1.90
CA PHE A 282 -4.88 5.92 -0.59
C PHE A 282 -4.12 7.00 0.20
N LEU A 283 -4.12 8.24 -0.32
CA LEU A 283 -3.52 9.44 0.26
C LEU A 283 -1.98 9.41 0.32
N ARG A 284 -1.32 8.60 -0.49
CA ARG A 284 0.14 8.65 -0.64
C ARG A 284 0.57 9.83 -1.47
N SER A 285 1.45 10.64 -0.91
CA SER A 285 2.00 11.86 -1.49
C SER A 285 3.26 11.54 -2.29
N VAL A 286 3.38 12.16 -3.45
CA VAL A 286 4.61 12.20 -4.25
C VAL A 286 5.19 13.60 -4.12
N TYR A 287 6.47 13.68 -3.74
CA TYR A 287 7.20 14.93 -3.58
C TYR A 287 8.12 15.20 -4.78
N ASP A 288 8.49 16.46 -4.96
CA ASP A 288 9.36 16.95 -6.03
C ASP A 288 10.81 16.46 -5.90
N LYS A 289 11.26 16.19 -4.67
CA LYS A 289 12.59 15.69 -4.34
C LYS A 289 12.57 14.83 -3.08
N VAL A 290 13.67 14.11 -2.85
CA VAL A 290 13.99 13.54 -1.53
C VAL A 290 14.58 14.66 -0.68
N PRO A 291 14.16 14.82 0.59
CA PRO A 291 14.72 15.86 1.45
C PRO A 291 16.22 15.58 1.67
N PRO A 292 17.08 16.60 1.63
CA PRO A 292 18.51 16.40 1.85
C PRO A 292 18.79 15.89 3.26
N ALA A 293 19.84 15.08 3.42
CA ALA A 293 20.27 14.61 4.72
C ALA A 293 20.94 15.75 5.53
N PRO A 294 20.90 15.70 6.88
CA PRO A 294 21.72 16.57 7.71
C PRO A 294 23.21 16.52 7.34
N PRO A 295 23.96 17.63 7.51
CA PRO A 295 23.52 18.91 8.07
C PRO A 295 22.81 19.84 7.07
N ASN A 296 22.69 19.45 5.80
CA ASN A 296 22.13 20.30 4.73
C ASN A 296 20.61 20.15 4.55
N HIS A 297 19.92 19.66 5.57
CA HIS A 297 18.49 19.39 5.55
C HIS A 297 17.67 20.69 5.67
N ASP A 298 16.44 20.64 5.18
CA ASP A 298 15.45 21.69 5.45
C ASP A 298 14.97 21.54 6.90
N LYS A 299 15.19 22.59 7.70
CA LYS A 299 14.84 22.66 9.13
C LYS A 299 13.32 22.60 9.32
N GLY A 300 12.86 21.61 10.08
CA GLY A 300 11.45 21.49 10.47
C GLY A 300 11.17 22.17 11.81
N VAL A 301 10.08 21.76 12.48
CA VAL A 301 9.68 22.29 13.79
C VAL A 301 9.45 21.22 14.86
N ASP A 302 9.75 19.96 14.55
CA ASP A 302 9.73 18.89 15.55
C ASP A 302 10.92 19.05 16.51
N ARG A 303 10.77 18.54 17.73
CA ARG A 303 11.84 18.56 18.74
C ARG A 303 11.75 17.40 19.71
N ILE A 304 12.86 17.11 20.36
CA ILE A 304 12.96 16.19 21.50
C ILE A 304 13.25 17.00 22.76
N SER A 305 12.38 16.86 23.77
CA SER A 305 12.49 17.56 25.05
C SER A 305 12.71 16.58 26.21
N ILE A 306 13.33 17.07 27.28
CA ILE A 306 13.67 16.35 28.51
C ILE A 306 12.99 17.06 29.67
N HIS A 307 12.32 16.29 30.49
CA HIS A 307 11.60 16.75 31.66
C HIS A 307 12.07 15.97 32.89
N GLU A 308 12.29 16.68 34.00
CA GLU A 308 12.68 16.11 35.30
C GLU A 308 11.69 16.55 36.39
N ASP A 309 11.26 15.60 37.22
CA ASP A 309 10.61 15.82 38.52
C ASP A 309 11.73 15.86 39.57
N SER A 310 12.09 17.07 39.99
CA SER A 310 13.31 17.31 40.78
C SER A 310 13.12 17.19 42.29
N ASP A 311 11.88 17.12 42.76
CA ASP A 311 11.52 16.94 44.17
C ASP A 311 10.75 15.62 44.47
N GLY A 312 10.38 14.87 43.44
CA GLY A 312 9.73 13.57 43.52
C GLY A 312 8.24 13.64 43.83
N ASP A 313 7.60 14.80 43.61
CA ASP A 313 6.19 15.00 43.90
C ASP A 313 5.23 14.42 42.83
N GLY A 314 5.78 13.99 41.69
CA GLY A 314 5.08 13.44 40.54
C GLY A 314 4.78 14.46 39.43
N VAL A 315 5.18 15.72 39.60
CA VAL A 315 5.05 16.81 38.63
C VAL A 315 6.43 17.17 38.10
N TYR A 316 6.54 17.32 36.78
CA TYR A 316 7.81 17.64 36.16
C TYR A 316 8.02 19.17 36.19
N ASP A 317 9.07 19.64 36.88
CA ASP A 317 9.32 21.07 37.13
C ASP A 317 10.52 21.65 36.37
N LYS A 318 11.37 20.79 35.78
CA LYS A 318 12.49 21.21 34.92
C LYS A 318 12.30 20.74 33.50
N HIS A 319 12.53 21.63 32.55
CA HIS A 319 12.33 21.38 31.12
C HIS A 319 13.53 21.86 30.31
N ARG A 320 13.94 21.05 29.33
CA ARG A 320 15.03 21.36 28.40
C ARG A 320 14.75 20.75 27.03
N VAL A 321 15.20 21.41 25.98
CA VAL A 321 15.22 20.84 24.62
C VAL A 321 16.57 20.16 24.41
N PHE A 322 16.56 18.89 24.00
CA PHE A 322 17.77 18.16 23.61
C PHE A 322 18.17 18.52 22.17
N VAL A 323 17.21 18.41 21.24
CA VAL A 323 17.39 18.78 19.83
C VAL A 323 16.07 19.30 19.26
N ASP A 324 16.15 20.31 18.41
CA ASP A 324 15.04 20.89 17.66
C ASP A 324 15.31 20.92 16.16
N GLU A 325 14.46 21.63 15.41
CA GLU A 325 14.54 21.76 13.95
C GLU A 325 14.41 20.42 13.18
N LEU A 326 13.89 19.38 13.84
CA LEU A 326 13.64 18.08 13.24
C LEU A 326 12.45 18.13 12.27
N ASN A 327 12.42 17.23 11.30
CA ASN A 327 11.46 17.25 10.19
C ASN A 327 10.79 15.89 10.02
N LEU A 328 9.52 15.82 10.45
CA LEU A 328 8.70 14.62 10.49
C LEU A 328 9.32 13.52 11.40
N ALA A 329 9.93 13.90 12.51
CA ALA A 329 10.57 12.97 13.44
C ALA A 329 9.55 12.28 14.34
N THR A 330 9.62 10.96 14.45
CA THR A 330 8.50 10.15 14.99
C THR A 330 8.82 9.47 16.32
N SER A 331 10.08 9.12 16.59
CA SER A 331 10.49 8.41 17.79
C SER A 331 12.00 8.48 17.99
N PHE A 332 12.47 8.06 19.17
CA PHE A 332 13.89 8.04 19.51
C PHE A 332 14.23 6.92 20.49
N ALA A 333 15.52 6.59 20.61
CA ALA A 333 16.04 5.65 21.61
C ALA A 333 17.37 6.17 22.21
N ILE A 334 17.53 6.05 23.53
CA ILE A 334 18.68 6.59 24.27
C ILE A 334 19.66 5.44 24.58
N GLY A 335 20.93 5.58 24.23
CA GLY A 335 21.95 4.58 24.55
C GLY A 335 23.21 4.73 23.73
N ARG A 336 24.27 3.96 24.07
CA ARG A 336 25.55 3.97 23.35
C ARG A 336 26.18 5.37 23.19
N GLY A 337 25.97 6.23 24.19
CA GLY A 337 26.57 7.58 24.24
C GLY A 337 25.87 8.63 23.37
N GLY A 338 24.57 8.48 23.11
CA GLY A 338 23.78 9.46 22.37
C GLY A 338 22.32 9.06 22.21
N VAL A 339 21.67 9.65 21.21
CA VAL A 339 20.25 9.47 20.92
C VAL A 339 20.04 9.11 19.44
N TYR A 340 19.41 7.96 19.21
CA TYR A 340 18.98 7.53 17.89
C TYR A 340 17.61 8.13 17.59
N VAL A 341 17.40 8.70 16.40
CA VAL A 341 16.17 9.42 16.03
C VAL A 341 15.64 8.93 14.69
N THR A 342 14.36 8.55 14.65
CA THR A 342 13.67 8.27 13.39
C THR A 342 13.20 9.59 12.79
N ASN A 343 13.88 10.05 11.74
CA ASN A 343 13.57 11.27 10.97
C ASN A 343 13.48 10.89 9.49
N PRO A 344 12.39 10.22 9.04
CA PRO A 344 12.21 9.77 7.67
C PRO A 344 12.62 10.82 6.63
N PRO A 345 13.37 10.45 5.57
CA PRO A 345 13.73 9.10 5.15
C PRO A 345 14.96 8.49 5.86
N TYR A 346 15.39 9.07 6.98
CA TYR A 346 16.64 8.74 7.65
C TYR A 346 16.47 8.14 9.06
N LEU A 347 17.42 7.30 9.45
CA LEU A 347 17.72 7.01 10.86
C LEU A 347 18.97 7.81 11.24
N LEU A 348 18.85 8.67 12.24
CA LEU A 348 19.92 9.57 12.69
C LEU A 348 20.47 9.13 14.06
N PHE A 349 21.70 9.52 14.35
CA PHE A 349 22.30 9.41 15.69
C PHE A 349 22.96 10.72 16.09
N TYR A 350 22.51 11.28 17.22
CA TYR A 350 23.08 12.47 17.85
C TYR A 350 24.00 12.03 18.99
N PRO A 351 25.32 12.22 18.87
CA PRO A 351 26.25 11.90 19.95
C PRO A 351 26.06 12.85 21.15
N ASP A 352 26.14 12.31 22.35
CA ASP A 352 26.19 13.03 23.63
C ASP A 352 27.16 12.28 24.55
N LYS A 353 28.46 12.38 24.23
CA LYS A 353 29.53 11.64 24.90
C LYS A 353 29.85 12.24 26.26
N ASN A 354 29.68 13.55 26.39
CA ASN A 354 29.95 14.28 27.63
C ASN A 354 28.77 14.20 28.63
N LYS A 355 27.58 13.76 28.18
CA LYS A 355 26.36 13.59 28.97
C LYS A 355 25.84 14.89 29.58
N ASP A 356 26.03 16.01 28.88
CA ASP A 356 25.47 17.31 29.26
C ASP A 356 24.04 17.53 28.73
N ASP A 357 23.51 16.54 28.01
CA ASP A 357 22.21 16.53 27.35
C ASP A 357 22.08 17.61 26.26
N VAL A 358 23.19 17.89 25.57
CA VAL A 358 23.26 18.68 24.33
C VAL A 358 24.01 17.83 23.29
N PRO A 359 23.52 17.74 22.04
CA PRO A 359 24.27 17.07 20.99
C PRO A 359 25.68 17.63 20.83
N ASP A 360 26.69 16.77 20.79
CA ASP A 360 28.09 17.16 20.60
C ASP A 360 28.35 17.75 19.19
N GLY A 361 27.40 17.62 18.26
CA GLY A 361 27.48 18.14 16.89
C GLY A 361 26.33 17.69 15.99
N ASP A 362 26.53 17.82 14.68
CA ASP A 362 25.59 17.33 13.66
C ASP A 362 25.36 15.81 13.77
N PRO A 363 24.17 15.31 13.43
CA PRO A 363 23.87 13.89 13.55
C PRO A 363 24.59 13.05 12.50
N GLU A 364 24.93 11.82 12.87
CA GLU A 364 25.35 10.78 11.95
C GLU A 364 24.13 10.17 11.26
N VAL A 365 24.16 10.08 9.93
CA VAL A 365 23.13 9.36 9.17
C VAL A 365 23.49 7.87 9.15
N LEU A 366 22.67 7.05 9.82
CA LEU A 366 22.91 5.61 9.95
C LEU A 366 22.27 4.80 8.82
N LEU A 367 21.04 5.17 8.44
CA LEU A 367 20.27 4.56 7.36
C LEU A 367 19.56 5.65 6.55
N GLU A 368 19.38 5.39 5.26
CA GLU A 368 18.56 6.19 4.34
C GLU A 368 17.59 5.31 3.56
N GLY A 369 16.51 5.90 3.05
CA GLY A 369 15.58 5.25 2.13
C GLY A 369 14.27 4.75 2.75
N PHE A 370 13.92 5.21 3.96
CA PHE A 370 12.57 5.02 4.50
C PHE A 370 11.56 5.88 3.76
N GLY A 371 10.38 5.34 3.48
CA GLY A 371 9.31 6.05 2.78
C GLY A 371 8.72 7.20 3.59
N ILE A 372 8.22 8.20 2.87
CA ILE A 372 7.63 9.44 3.38
C ILE A 372 6.27 9.75 2.73
N GLU A 373 5.74 8.79 1.97
CA GLU A 373 4.56 8.97 1.14
C GLU A 373 3.30 9.24 1.97
N ASP A 374 3.22 8.67 3.17
CA ASP A 374 2.12 8.88 4.09
C ASP A 374 2.66 9.19 5.49
N SER A 375 2.58 10.46 5.90
CA SER A 375 3.03 10.96 7.20
C SER A 375 2.38 10.26 8.41
N HIS A 376 1.25 9.58 8.22
CA HIS A 376 0.59 8.79 9.27
C HIS A 376 1.17 7.39 9.44
N SER A 377 1.92 6.90 8.44
CA SER A 377 2.34 5.50 8.33
C SER A 377 3.86 5.34 8.15
N VAL A 378 4.63 6.39 8.41
CA VAL A 378 6.10 6.36 8.40
C VAL A 378 6.67 5.50 9.53
N ILE A 379 7.99 5.27 9.51
CA ILE A 379 8.67 4.53 10.57
C ILE A 379 8.45 5.16 11.94
N ASN A 380 8.31 4.33 12.97
CA ASN A 380 7.96 4.76 14.32
C ASN A 380 8.42 3.77 15.41
N SER A 381 8.16 4.14 16.67
CA SER A 381 8.32 3.30 17.87
C SER A 381 9.72 2.71 18.11
N LEU A 382 10.79 3.49 17.85
CA LEU A 382 12.17 3.05 18.04
C LEU A 382 12.47 2.67 19.51
N ARG A 383 13.06 1.50 19.74
CA ARG A 383 13.54 1.08 21.07
C ARG A 383 14.61 0.00 21.01
N PHE A 384 15.35 -0.19 22.10
CA PHE A 384 16.26 -1.33 22.23
C PHE A 384 15.51 -2.63 22.54
N GLY A 385 15.86 -3.71 21.86
CA GLY A 385 15.55 -5.07 22.25
C GLY A 385 16.57 -5.61 23.24
N PRO A 386 16.26 -6.72 23.94
CA PRO A 386 17.16 -7.31 24.94
C PRO A 386 18.43 -7.93 24.33
N ASP A 387 18.47 -8.14 23.01
CA ASP A 387 19.65 -8.56 22.25
C ASP A 387 20.63 -7.41 21.93
N GLY A 388 20.28 -6.17 22.28
CA GLY A 388 21.07 -4.97 21.96
C GLY A 388 20.86 -4.41 20.57
N TRP A 389 19.91 -4.93 19.79
CA TRP A 389 19.48 -4.32 18.53
C TRP A 389 18.46 -3.22 18.80
N LEU A 390 18.40 -2.22 17.92
CA LEU A 390 17.28 -1.30 17.83
C LEU A 390 16.15 -1.95 17.03
N TYR A 391 14.92 -1.82 17.48
CA TYR A 391 13.70 -2.26 16.81
C TYR A 391 12.80 -1.07 16.52
N GLY A 392 12.09 -1.13 15.40
CA GLY A 392 11.09 -0.14 15.03
C GLY A 392 10.03 -0.73 14.10
N ALA A 393 8.96 0.02 13.92
CA ALA A 393 7.85 -0.32 13.04
C ALA A 393 7.90 0.51 11.75
N GLN A 394 7.23 0.02 10.71
CA GLN A 394 6.86 0.75 9.49
C GLN A 394 5.38 0.53 9.22
N GLY A 395 4.64 1.59 8.90
CA GLY A 395 3.21 1.53 8.62
C GLY A 395 2.86 1.05 7.20
N SER A 396 1.59 1.15 6.84
CA SER A 396 0.99 0.44 5.70
C SER A 396 1.14 1.04 4.31
N THR A 397 1.39 2.33 4.24
CA THR A 397 1.23 3.13 3.02
C THR A 397 2.52 3.84 2.63
N VAL A 398 3.65 3.27 3.02
CA VAL A 398 4.99 3.74 2.67
C VAL A 398 5.79 2.63 2.01
N THR A 399 6.74 3.01 1.18
CA THR A 399 7.74 2.08 0.62
C THR A 399 9.03 2.15 1.42
N GLY A 400 9.93 1.20 1.17
CA GLY A 400 11.28 1.24 1.71
C GLY A 400 12.30 0.83 0.65
N ALA A 401 13.42 1.55 0.63
CA ALA A 401 14.63 1.20 -0.10
C ALA A 401 15.85 1.44 0.83
N ILE A 402 15.85 0.74 1.97
CA ILE A 402 16.75 1.01 3.09
C ILE A 402 18.17 0.56 2.76
N LYS A 403 19.14 1.45 2.98
CA LYS A 403 20.57 1.13 2.94
C LYS A 403 21.37 2.05 3.86
N LYS A 404 22.64 1.69 4.07
CA LYS A 404 23.61 2.59 4.69
C LYS A 404 23.93 3.74 3.72
N PRO A 405 24.02 4.99 4.18
CA PRO A 405 24.42 6.12 3.34
C PRO A 405 25.73 5.86 2.61
N GLY A 406 25.75 6.14 1.31
CA GLY A 406 26.91 5.91 0.45
C GLY A 406 27.23 4.44 0.13
N SER A 407 26.46 3.46 0.63
CA SER A 407 26.66 2.05 0.25
C SER A 407 26.33 1.80 -1.22
N LYS A 408 27.14 0.93 -1.84
CA LYS A 408 26.91 0.38 -3.19
C LYS A 408 26.00 -0.86 -3.18
N ASP A 409 25.68 -1.38 -1.99
CA ASP A 409 24.81 -2.54 -1.85
C ASP A 409 23.40 -2.25 -2.36
N GLN A 410 22.72 -3.29 -2.81
CA GLN A 410 21.30 -3.22 -3.14
C GLN A 410 20.51 -2.85 -1.87
N PRO A 411 19.57 -1.88 -1.96
CA PRO A 411 18.75 -1.53 -0.81
C PRO A 411 17.83 -2.69 -0.41
N SER A 412 17.58 -2.81 0.89
CA SER A 412 16.51 -3.67 1.39
C SER A 412 15.17 -3.02 1.05
N ARG A 413 14.44 -3.67 0.15
CA ARG A 413 13.15 -3.17 -0.34
C ARG A 413 12.00 -3.68 0.52
N SER A 414 11.05 -2.79 0.80
CA SER A 414 9.81 -3.13 1.48
C SER A 414 8.63 -2.37 0.89
N LEU A 415 7.44 -2.93 1.05
CA LEU A 415 6.19 -2.30 0.67
C LEU A 415 5.15 -2.54 1.76
N GLY A 416 4.78 -1.47 2.46
CA GLY A 416 3.84 -1.51 3.57
C GLY A 416 4.46 -2.00 4.87
N GLN A 417 3.68 -2.75 5.64
CA GLN A 417 3.91 -2.95 7.07
C GLN A 417 5.05 -3.90 7.38
N LEU A 418 5.80 -3.62 8.43
CA LEU A 418 6.80 -4.53 8.97
C LEU A 418 7.27 -4.10 10.36
N ILE A 419 7.94 -5.03 11.04
CA ILE A 419 8.90 -4.74 12.10
C ILE A 419 10.29 -4.86 11.51
N TRP A 420 11.14 -3.87 11.75
CA TRP A 420 12.54 -3.86 11.37
C TRP A 420 13.45 -3.78 12.60
N ARG A 421 14.70 -4.15 12.42
CA ARG A 421 15.75 -3.97 13.43
C ARG A 421 17.07 -3.51 12.83
N TYR A 422 17.86 -2.80 13.62
CA TYR A 422 19.18 -2.30 13.27
C TYR A 422 20.19 -2.59 14.38
N HIS A 423 21.35 -3.15 14.02
CA HIS A 423 22.43 -3.39 14.97
C HIS A 423 23.35 -2.16 15.02
N PRO A 424 23.44 -1.43 16.15
CA PRO A 424 24.17 -0.16 16.19
C PRO A 424 25.67 -0.27 15.90
N GLU A 425 26.33 -1.31 16.43
CA GLU A 425 27.78 -1.49 16.30
C GLU A 425 28.20 -2.18 14.99
N LYS A 426 27.37 -3.09 14.47
CA LYS A 426 27.64 -3.83 13.23
C LYS A 426 27.06 -3.14 12.00
N HIS A 427 26.26 -2.10 12.17
CA HIS A 427 25.56 -1.36 11.11
C HIS A 427 24.73 -2.26 10.18
N LEU A 428 24.03 -3.24 10.77
CA LEU A 428 23.21 -4.21 10.02
C LEU A 428 21.74 -3.84 10.13
N TYR A 429 21.04 -3.68 9.01
CA TYR A 429 19.59 -3.53 8.94
C TYR A 429 18.94 -4.85 8.52
N GLU A 430 17.84 -5.23 9.18
CA GLU A 430 17.04 -6.39 8.81
C GLU A 430 15.55 -6.12 8.96
N ILE A 431 14.76 -6.63 8.02
CA ILE A 431 13.32 -6.83 8.23
C ILE A 431 13.16 -8.02 9.17
N PHE A 432 12.64 -7.76 10.37
CA PHE A 432 12.41 -8.79 11.38
C PHE A 432 11.18 -9.62 11.05
N GLY A 433 10.10 -9.00 10.58
CA GLY A 433 8.89 -9.66 10.07
C GLY A 433 8.16 -8.73 9.11
N GLU A 434 7.64 -9.27 8.01
CA GLU A 434 6.99 -8.50 6.93
C GLU A 434 5.48 -8.72 6.92
N GLY A 435 4.72 -7.66 6.69
CA GLY A 435 3.27 -7.67 6.62
C GLY A 435 2.64 -7.25 7.95
N GLY A 436 1.37 -7.59 8.11
CA GLY A 436 0.58 -7.22 9.28
C GLY A 436 -0.47 -6.15 8.96
N GLY A 437 -1.04 -5.60 10.02
CA GLY A 437 -1.95 -4.46 9.98
C GLY A 437 -1.19 -3.15 10.02
N ASN A 438 -1.85 -1.99 9.82
CA ASN A 438 -1.14 -0.70 9.96
C ASN A 438 -0.46 -0.61 11.33
N THR A 439 0.87 -0.59 11.32
CA THR A 439 1.73 -0.86 12.48
C THR A 439 2.13 0.48 13.12
N PHE A 440 1.53 0.76 14.28
CA PHE A 440 1.70 2.02 15.04
C PHE A 440 2.47 1.83 16.35
N GLY A 441 3.07 0.66 16.55
CA GLY A 441 3.71 0.29 17.81
C GLY A 441 4.78 -0.77 17.62
N CYS A 442 5.70 -0.85 18.59
CA CYS A 442 6.63 -1.96 18.75
C CYS A 442 6.76 -2.28 20.24
N GLU A 443 5.89 -3.16 20.75
CA GLU A 443 5.94 -3.62 22.13
C GLU A 443 6.82 -4.88 22.26
N ILE A 444 7.67 -4.90 23.28
CA ILE A 444 8.52 -6.04 23.59
C ILE A 444 8.22 -6.45 25.04
N ASP A 445 7.73 -7.68 25.22
CA ASP A 445 7.40 -8.20 26.54
C ASP A 445 8.64 -8.65 27.32
N ALA A 446 8.48 -9.08 28.58
CA ALA A 446 9.59 -9.52 29.41
C ALA A 446 10.28 -10.79 28.86
N LYS A 447 9.65 -11.56 27.97
CA LYS A 447 10.27 -12.71 27.29
C LYS A 447 10.93 -12.33 25.97
N GLY A 448 10.87 -11.05 25.58
CA GLY A 448 11.41 -10.51 24.34
C GLY A 448 10.61 -10.89 23.09
N ARG A 449 9.33 -11.25 23.26
CA ARG A 449 8.38 -11.43 22.16
C ARG A 449 7.91 -10.06 21.68
N ILE A 450 7.69 -9.93 20.37
CA ILE A 450 7.45 -8.64 19.72
C ILE A 450 6.00 -8.53 19.30
N PHE A 451 5.40 -7.38 19.53
CA PHE A 451 4.01 -7.10 19.22
C PHE A 451 3.83 -5.70 18.61
N SER A 452 2.75 -5.52 17.87
CA SER A 452 2.27 -4.18 17.44
C SER A 452 0.76 -4.14 17.47
N GLY A 453 0.20 -2.97 17.78
CA GLY A 453 -1.22 -2.67 17.55
C GLY A 453 -1.58 -2.59 16.07
N HIS A 454 -2.88 -2.57 15.82
CA HIS A 454 -3.49 -2.46 14.51
C HIS A 454 -4.85 -1.76 14.62
N ASN A 455 -5.14 -0.87 13.68
CA ASN A 455 -6.43 -0.22 13.55
C ASN A 455 -7.57 -1.13 13.04
N GLY A 456 -7.55 -2.45 13.28
CA GLY A 456 -8.65 -3.38 13.00
C GLY A 456 -9.67 -3.42 14.15
N GLY A 457 -10.88 -3.90 13.91
CA GLY A 457 -11.92 -4.10 14.96
C GLY A 457 -12.07 -5.55 15.40
N ASP A 458 -11.38 -6.47 14.76
CA ASP A 458 -11.38 -7.91 15.00
C ASP A 458 -10.04 -8.40 15.55
N THR A 459 -9.22 -7.48 16.07
CA THR A 459 -7.92 -7.78 16.66
C THR A 459 -7.39 -6.67 17.56
N ARG A 460 -6.47 -7.05 18.45
CA ARG A 460 -5.59 -6.12 19.17
C ARG A 460 -4.17 -6.05 18.60
N GLY A 461 -3.97 -6.55 17.38
CA GLY A 461 -2.71 -6.42 16.66
C GLY A 461 -2.06 -7.75 16.31
N PHE A 462 -0.73 -7.78 16.27
CA PHE A 462 0.05 -8.90 15.76
C PHE A 462 1.17 -9.29 16.73
N HIS A 463 1.48 -10.57 16.77
CA HIS A 463 2.65 -11.13 17.45
C HIS A 463 3.70 -11.52 16.39
N TYR A 464 4.80 -10.76 16.37
CA TYR A 464 5.86 -10.88 15.38
C TYR A 464 6.91 -11.94 15.77
N VAL A 465 7.21 -12.83 14.82
CA VAL A 465 8.22 -13.89 14.89
C VAL A 465 9.27 -13.61 13.82
N GLN A 466 10.53 -13.93 14.13
CA GLN A 466 11.67 -13.64 13.25
C GLN A 466 11.52 -14.33 11.90
N GLY A 467 11.61 -13.55 10.81
CA GLY A 467 11.40 -14.02 9.45
C GLY A 467 9.94 -14.34 9.12
N GLY A 468 8.97 -13.92 9.94
CA GLY A 468 7.55 -14.15 9.68
C GLY A 468 7.02 -13.31 8.51
N TYR A 469 6.13 -13.90 7.71
CA TYR A 469 5.29 -13.20 6.74
C TYR A 469 3.86 -13.16 7.26
N TYR A 470 3.23 -11.99 7.24
CA TYR A 470 1.94 -11.72 7.86
C TYR A 470 0.92 -11.24 6.83
N ARG A 471 -0.37 -11.49 7.11
CA ARG A 471 -1.46 -10.97 6.30
C ARG A 471 -1.36 -9.45 6.17
N LYS A 472 -1.59 -8.93 4.96
CA LYS A 472 -1.75 -7.50 4.70
C LYS A 472 -2.87 -7.23 3.69
N GLY A 473 -3.27 -5.97 3.55
CA GLY A 473 -4.22 -5.55 2.52
C GLY A 473 -3.57 -5.58 1.14
N PHE A 474 -3.45 -6.76 0.51
CA PHE A 474 -2.66 -6.99 -0.69
C PHE A 474 -2.94 -6.01 -1.85
N GLY A 475 -4.20 -5.61 -2.05
CA GLY A 475 -4.54 -4.61 -3.07
C GLY A 475 -4.00 -3.21 -2.79
N LYS A 476 -3.88 -2.83 -1.51
CA LYS A 476 -3.42 -1.50 -1.08
C LYS A 476 -1.92 -1.46 -0.76
N HIS A 477 -1.41 -2.52 -0.13
CA HIS A 477 -0.05 -2.62 0.45
C HIS A 477 0.87 -3.59 -0.33
N GLY A 478 0.42 -4.06 -1.51
CA GLY A 478 1.14 -4.95 -2.42
C GLY A 478 1.37 -6.37 -1.92
N PRO A 479 2.10 -7.21 -2.69
CA PRO A 479 2.40 -8.60 -2.36
C PRO A 479 3.50 -8.73 -1.29
N LEU A 480 3.66 -9.91 -0.71
CA LEU A 480 4.80 -10.23 0.17
C LEU A 480 6.10 -10.26 -0.64
N SER A 481 7.23 -9.95 0.00
CA SER A 481 8.53 -9.94 -0.69
C SER A 481 8.97 -11.33 -1.17
N ASN A 482 8.47 -12.40 -0.54
CA ASN A 482 8.73 -13.77 -0.95
C ASN A 482 7.54 -14.30 -1.79
N PRO A 483 7.69 -14.49 -3.12
CA PRO A 483 6.62 -15.03 -3.96
C PRO A 483 6.30 -16.50 -3.63
N TYR A 484 7.17 -17.17 -2.86
CA TYR A 484 7.03 -18.56 -2.45
C TYR A 484 6.65 -18.73 -0.98
N SER A 485 6.13 -17.66 -0.34
CA SER A 485 5.70 -17.74 1.06
C SER A 485 4.61 -18.79 1.28
N PHE A 486 3.75 -19.02 0.29
CA PHE A 486 2.65 -20.02 0.27
C PHE A 486 1.84 -20.06 1.57
N GLY A 487 1.54 -18.88 2.07
CA GLY A 487 0.85 -18.64 3.32
C GLY A 487 1.43 -17.42 4.04
N PHE A 488 0.80 -17.09 5.16
CA PHE A 488 1.16 -15.99 6.05
C PHE A 488 0.50 -16.21 7.41
N PHE A 489 0.99 -15.52 8.43
CA PHE A 489 0.41 -15.50 9.76
C PHE A 489 -0.75 -14.50 9.85
N GLU A 490 -1.76 -14.91 10.60
CA GLU A 490 -2.90 -14.08 10.95
C GLU A 490 -2.59 -13.21 12.18
N ASN A 491 -3.47 -12.24 12.42
CA ASN A 491 -3.47 -11.38 13.59
C ASN A 491 -3.77 -12.14 14.90
N ILE A 492 -3.53 -11.48 16.04
CA ILE A 492 -3.96 -11.99 17.35
C ILE A 492 -5.48 -12.11 17.31
N LYS A 493 -5.99 -13.32 17.55
CA LYS A 493 -7.42 -13.61 17.56
C LYS A 493 -8.14 -12.74 18.59
N HIS A 494 -9.28 -12.18 18.22
CA HIS A 494 -10.06 -11.29 19.07
C HIS A 494 -11.55 -11.36 18.72
N HIS A 495 -12.41 -10.94 19.65
CA HIS A 495 -13.84 -10.80 19.37
C HIS A 495 -14.12 -9.52 18.56
N SER A 496 -15.28 -9.45 17.92
CA SER A 496 -15.65 -8.27 17.13
C SER A 496 -15.92 -7.08 18.05
N VAL A 497 -15.18 -5.99 17.86
CA VAL A 497 -15.37 -4.71 18.51
C VAL A 497 -15.46 -3.61 17.47
N ALA A 498 -15.97 -2.44 17.88
CA ALA A 498 -15.75 -1.23 17.09
C ALA A 498 -14.23 -1.06 16.92
N ARG A 499 -13.80 -0.82 15.67
CA ARG A 499 -12.41 -0.58 15.26
C ARG A 499 -11.61 0.17 16.34
N PHE A 500 -10.29 -0.10 16.47
CA PHE A 500 -9.22 0.92 16.70
C PHE A 500 -8.29 0.76 17.94
N THR A 501 -7.28 -0.14 17.93
CA THR A 501 -6.09 -0.01 18.85
C THR A 501 -4.84 0.38 18.07
N HIS A 502 -4.27 1.56 18.33
CA HIS A 502 -3.03 1.98 17.66
C HIS A 502 -1.78 1.37 18.30
N ASN A 503 -1.54 1.68 19.57
CA ASN A 503 -0.41 1.19 20.34
C ASN A 503 -0.90 0.57 21.66
N PHE A 504 -0.05 -0.24 22.30
CA PHE A 504 -0.35 -0.84 23.59
C PHE A 504 0.91 -1.23 24.35
N ILE A 505 0.74 -1.51 25.64
CA ILE A 505 1.72 -2.22 26.45
C ILE A 505 1.14 -3.53 26.96
N ILE A 506 2.03 -4.49 27.26
CA ILE A 506 1.71 -5.60 28.15
C ILE A 506 2.23 -5.20 29.53
N TYR A 507 1.33 -5.08 30.51
CA TYR A 507 1.67 -4.54 31.82
C TYR A 507 2.41 -5.59 32.66
N GLU A 508 3.72 -5.42 32.80
CA GLU A 508 4.64 -6.36 33.47
C GLU A 508 5.39 -5.71 34.64
N GLU A 509 4.85 -4.60 35.14
CA GLU A 509 5.31 -3.92 36.34
C GLU A 509 4.52 -4.40 37.57
N ASN A 510 4.91 -3.93 38.76
CA ASN A 510 4.44 -4.50 40.04
C ASN A 510 3.78 -3.50 40.99
N THR A 511 3.43 -2.30 40.53
CA THR A 511 2.85 -1.23 41.36
C THR A 511 1.33 -1.11 41.24
N LEU A 512 0.77 -1.22 40.04
CA LEU A 512 -0.68 -1.32 39.85
C LEU A 512 -1.26 -2.63 40.43
N PRO A 513 -2.58 -2.68 40.73
CA PRO A 513 -3.24 -3.88 41.26
C PRO A 513 -2.94 -5.15 40.47
N GLN A 514 -2.79 -6.27 41.18
CA GLN A 514 -2.40 -7.57 40.61
C GLN A 514 -3.26 -8.02 39.41
N ARG A 515 -4.54 -7.62 39.34
CA ARG A 515 -5.45 -7.94 38.23
C ARG A 515 -4.98 -7.44 36.87
N PHE A 516 -4.08 -6.46 36.83
CA PHE A 516 -3.55 -5.87 35.60
C PHE A 516 -2.27 -6.56 35.10
N GLN A 517 -1.63 -7.39 35.94
CA GLN A 517 -0.37 -8.04 35.59
C GLN A 517 -0.55 -9.01 34.41
N GLY A 518 0.29 -8.85 33.38
CA GLY A 518 0.25 -9.61 32.13
C GLY A 518 -0.92 -9.25 31.21
N GLN A 519 -1.72 -8.24 31.54
CA GLN A 519 -2.83 -7.79 30.69
C GLN A 519 -2.34 -6.74 29.67
N LEU A 520 -3.08 -6.61 28.57
CA LEU A 520 -2.80 -5.62 27.52
C LEU A 520 -3.57 -4.33 27.82
N PHE A 521 -2.87 -3.20 27.82
CA PHE A 521 -3.47 -1.85 27.85
C PHE A 521 -3.29 -1.20 26.49
N GLY A 522 -4.39 -1.03 25.76
CA GLY A 522 -4.41 -0.45 24.42
C GLY A 522 -5.03 0.94 24.38
N ILE A 523 -4.46 1.84 23.60
CA ILE A 523 -5.03 3.15 23.33
C ILE A 523 -5.93 3.12 22.09
N GLU A 524 -7.10 3.76 22.18
CA GLU A 524 -8.06 3.87 21.09
C GLU A 524 -8.27 5.36 20.72
N PRO A 525 -7.35 5.98 19.93
CA PRO A 525 -7.37 7.42 19.71
C PRO A 525 -8.70 7.98 19.16
N LEU A 526 -9.42 7.31 18.25
CA LEU A 526 -10.69 7.82 17.70
C LEU A 526 -11.84 7.78 18.70
N GLN A 527 -11.76 6.89 19.68
CA GLN A 527 -12.76 6.73 20.73
C GLN A 527 -12.41 7.53 21.99
N GLY A 528 -11.17 8.02 22.09
CA GLY A 528 -10.71 8.76 23.27
C GLY A 528 -10.73 7.89 24.54
N GLN A 529 -10.18 6.69 24.47
CA GLN A 529 -10.18 5.77 25.62
C GLN A 529 -8.97 4.85 25.68
N VAL A 530 -8.79 4.21 26.84
CA VAL A 530 -7.83 3.13 27.06
C VAL A 530 -8.60 1.86 27.40
N VAL A 531 -8.32 0.80 26.64
CA VAL A 531 -8.89 -0.54 26.81
C VAL A 531 -7.93 -1.44 27.58
N LEU A 532 -8.50 -2.23 28.49
CA LEU A 532 -7.85 -3.39 29.09
C LEU A 532 -8.35 -4.64 28.37
N SER A 533 -7.42 -5.45 27.86
CA SER A 533 -7.71 -6.74 27.24
C SER A 533 -6.92 -7.85 27.93
N ASN A 534 -7.57 -8.99 28.10
CA ASN A 534 -6.91 -10.24 28.44
C ASN A 534 -6.05 -10.69 27.27
N LEU A 535 -4.85 -11.17 27.55
CA LEU A 535 -3.95 -11.77 26.56
C LEU A 535 -3.59 -13.17 27.02
N LYS A 536 -4.06 -14.19 26.28
CA LYS A 536 -3.91 -15.60 26.64
C LYS A 536 -3.08 -16.32 25.58
N PRO A 537 -2.16 -17.21 25.96
CA PRO A 537 -1.50 -18.09 25.01
C PRO A 537 -2.52 -18.89 24.19
N TYR A 538 -2.32 -18.93 22.87
CA TYR A 538 -3.13 -19.70 21.94
C TYR A 538 -2.21 -20.27 20.88
N GLN A 539 -2.00 -21.59 20.92
CA GLN A 539 -0.98 -22.27 20.11
C GLN A 539 0.39 -21.58 20.26
N SER A 540 1.15 -21.37 19.19
CA SER A 540 2.41 -20.62 19.19
C SER A 540 2.28 -19.08 19.20
N SER A 541 1.07 -18.57 19.43
CA SER A 541 0.73 -17.14 19.52
C SER A 541 -0.23 -16.85 20.68
N PHE A 542 -1.14 -15.89 20.51
CA PHE A 542 -2.08 -15.43 21.51
C PHE A 542 -3.48 -15.22 20.95
N GLU A 543 -4.46 -15.26 21.85
CA GLU A 543 -5.77 -14.67 21.66
C GLU A 543 -6.01 -13.59 22.71
N SER A 544 -6.90 -12.65 22.39
CA SER A 544 -7.19 -11.51 23.24
C SER A 544 -8.69 -11.26 23.38
N GLU A 545 -9.07 -10.67 24.51
CA GLU A 545 -10.47 -10.35 24.82
C GLU A 545 -10.53 -9.07 25.65
N ASP A 546 -11.23 -8.04 25.17
CA ASP A 546 -11.51 -6.85 25.97
C ASP A 546 -12.28 -7.18 27.24
N ILE A 547 -11.83 -6.62 28.37
CA ILE A 547 -12.43 -6.81 29.69
C ILE A 547 -13.07 -5.52 30.19
N GLU A 548 -12.38 -4.39 30.04
CA GLU A 548 -12.76 -3.12 30.66
C GLU A 548 -12.24 -1.93 29.83
N ARG A 549 -12.88 -0.77 29.95
CA ARG A 549 -12.30 0.52 29.52
C ARG A 549 -11.80 1.26 30.75
N VAL A 550 -10.50 1.20 30.98
CA VAL A 550 -9.85 1.66 32.22
C VAL A 550 -9.64 3.17 32.28
N LEU A 551 -9.78 3.85 31.14
CA LEU A 551 -9.84 5.30 31.06
C LEU A 551 -10.81 5.69 29.95
N THR A 552 -11.83 6.47 30.29
CA THR A 552 -12.79 7.06 29.34
C THR A 552 -12.99 8.53 29.64
N THR A 553 -13.45 9.31 28.67
CA THR A 553 -13.76 10.73 28.84
C THR A 553 -14.90 11.13 27.92
N ASP A 554 -15.59 12.23 28.25
CA ASP A 554 -16.51 12.92 27.34
C ASP A 554 -15.86 14.15 26.67
N ASP A 555 -14.59 14.45 26.97
CA ASP A 555 -13.79 15.43 26.24
C ASP A 555 -13.46 14.90 24.82
N PRO A 556 -14.02 15.51 23.75
CA PRO A 556 -13.79 15.05 22.40
C PRO A 556 -12.38 15.35 21.89
N TRP A 557 -11.50 16.01 22.64
CA TRP A 557 -10.13 16.33 22.25
C TRP A 557 -9.10 15.28 22.70
N PHE A 558 -9.43 14.39 23.63
CA PHE A 558 -8.49 13.36 24.09
C PHE A 558 -8.19 12.35 22.96
N ARG A 559 -6.96 12.36 22.45
CA ARG A 559 -6.41 11.51 21.38
C ARG A 559 -5.11 10.87 21.85
N PRO A 560 -5.21 9.79 22.64
CA PRO A 560 -4.02 9.06 23.08
C PRO A 560 -3.33 8.42 21.88
N VAL A 561 -2.04 8.69 21.68
CA VAL A 561 -1.22 8.21 20.54
C VAL A 561 -0.04 7.34 20.96
N ASP A 562 0.40 7.42 22.22
CA ASP A 562 1.41 6.52 22.80
C ASP A 562 1.05 6.13 24.25
N ILE A 563 1.53 4.96 24.67
CA ILE A 563 1.29 4.42 26.03
C ILE A 563 2.51 3.63 26.49
N LYS A 564 2.98 3.86 27.72
CA LYS A 564 4.16 3.19 28.29
C LYS A 564 4.03 2.93 29.77
N ALA A 565 4.72 1.90 30.26
CA ALA A 565 5.01 1.78 31.68
C ALA A 565 6.28 2.58 32.02
N GLY A 566 6.20 3.41 33.06
CA GLY A 566 7.31 4.24 33.54
C GLY A 566 8.24 3.50 34.52
N PRO A 567 9.34 4.14 34.95
CA PRO A 567 10.28 3.58 35.92
C PRO A 567 9.65 3.34 37.30
N ASP A 568 8.58 4.06 37.64
CA ASP A 568 7.77 3.90 38.85
C ASP A 568 6.74 2.77 38.73
N GLY A 569 6.65 2.11 37.58
CA GLY A 569 5.68 1.05 37.30
C GLY A 569 4.28 1.56 36.94
N ASP A 570 4.02 2.86 36.98
CA ASP A 570 2.74 3.43 36.55
C ASP A 570 2.64 3.46 35.02
N ILE A 571 1.42 3.67 34.49
CA ILE A 571 1.17 3.76 33.05
C ILE A 571 1.04 5.21 32.64
N TYR A 572 1.82 5.64 31.66
CA TYR A 572 1.79 6.98 31.07
C TYR A 572 1.15 6.93 29.69
N ILE A 573 0.41 7.97 29.34
CA ILE A 573 -0.32 8.10 28.07
C ILE A 573 0.02 9.45 27.46
N ALA A 574 0.59 9.44 26.25
CA ALA A 574 0.79 10.64 25.45
C ALA A 574 -0.47 10.93 24.65
N ASP A 575 -1.01 12.12 24.86
CA ASP A 575 -2.20 12.63 24.24
C ASP A 575 -1.83 13.79 23.31
N MET A 576 -2.05 13.59 22.02
CA MET A 576 -1.85 14.63 21.00
C MET A 576 -2.80 15.81 21.23
N TYR A 577 -3.91 15.60 21.96
CA TYR A 577 -4.96 16.57 22.29
C TYR A 577 -5.49 17.30 21.07
N GLU A 578 -6.25 16.57 20.26
CA GLU A 578 -6.74 17.00 18.95
C GLU A 578 -8.19 16.56 18.76
N GLN A 579 -9.05 17.43 18.23
CA GLN A 579 -10.42 17.05 18.00
C GLN A 579 -10.57 16.04 16.85
N ARG A 580 -9.71 16.11 15.82
CA ARG A 580 -9.79 15.25 14.63
C ARG A 580 -8.43 14.69 14.25
N ILE A 581 -8.22 13.38 14.40
CA ILE A 581 -6.95 12.72 14.03
C ILE A 581 -6.99 12.01 12.66
N ASP A 582 -8.00 12.30 11.82
CA ASP A 582 -8.17 11.64 10.52
C ASP A 582 -7.36 12.30 9.40
N HIS A 583 -6.99 11.51 8.39
CA HIS A 583 -6.11 11.99 7.30
C HIS A 583 -6.72 13.18 6.55
N SER A 584 -8.02 13.17 6.30
CA SER A 584 -8.68 14.21 5.52
C SER A 584 -8.66 15.56 6.24
N SER A 585 -8.85 15.55 7.56
CA SER A 585 -8.85 16.76 8.39
C SER A 585 -7.44 17.35 8.47
N HIS A 586 -6.43 16.53 8.80
CA HIS A 586 -5.05 17.00 8.93
C HIS A 586 -4.49 17.59 7.62
N TYR A 587 -4.68 16.91 6.49
CA TYR A 587 -4.24 17.43 5.19
C TYR A 587 -5.05 18.64 4.70
N ALA A 588 -6.19 18.94 5.33
CA ALA A 588 -6.94 20.18 5.12
C ALA A 588 -6.48 21.32 6.05
N GLY A 589 -5.34 21.16 6.72
CA GLY A 589 -4.75 22.14 7.65
C GLY A 589 -5.46 22.23 9.00
N ARG A 590 -6.28 21.23 9.35
CA ARG A 590 -7.07 21.21 10.60
C ARG A 590 -6.32 20.43 11.66
N ILE A 591 -5.27 21.05 12.19
CA ILE A 591 -4.45 20.52 13.26
C ILE A 591 -4.10 21.63 14.23
N ASP A 592 -4.30 21.37 15.51
CA ASP A 592 -3.73 22.21 16.57
C ASP A 592 -2.28 21.79 16.82
N ARG A 593 -1.33 22.72 16.69
CA ARG A 593 0.11 22.43 16.90
C ARG A 593 0.62 22.93 18.25
N THR A 594 -0.26 23.44 19.09
CA THR A 594 0.06 24.15 20.33
C THR A 594 -0.30 23.36 21.58
N ASN A 595 -1.26 22.44 21.48
CA ASN A 595 -1.71 21.61 22.59
C ASN A 595 -1.07 20.22 22.58
N GLY A 596 -1.01 19.60 23.76
CA GLY A 596 -0.49 18.25 23.94
C GLY A 596 -0.25 17.92 25.40
N ARG A 597 -0.52 16.69 25.83
CA ARG A 597 -0.55 16.32 27.25
C ARG A 597 0.00 14.93 27.50
N ILE A 598 0.52 14.73 28.71
CA ILE A 598 0.89 13.41 29.22
C ILE A 598 0.15 13.17 30.53
N TYR A 599 -0.61 12.09 30.56
CA TYR A 599 -1.34 11.64 31.74
C TYR A 599 -0.72 10.38 32.32
N LYS A 600 -0.88 10.18 33.62
CA LYS A 600 -0.46 8.99 34.34
C LYS A 600 -1.63 8.29 35.00
N LEU A 601 -1.77 7.00 34.74
CA LEU A 601 -2.64 6.07 35.44
C LEU A 601 -1.86 5.38 36.56
N THR A 602 -2.31 5.58 37.80
CA THR A 602 -1.67 5.09 39.03
C THR A 602 -2.70 4.42 39.94
N HIS A 603 -2.22 3.62 40.90
CA HIS A 603 -3.05 3.05 41.98
C HIS A 603 -3.73 4.17 42.81
N ARG A 604 -5.03 4.03 43.11
CA ARG A 604 -5.81 5.08 43.79
C ARG A 604 -5.34 5.41 45.22
N SER A 605 -4.80 4.45 45.97
CA SER A 605 -4.31 4.70 47.34
C SER A 605 -3.15 5.69 47.41
N GLY A 606 -2.46 5.93 46.29
CA GLY A 606 -1.31 6.83 46.25
C GLY A 606 -0.12 6.36 47.10
N GLU A 607 -0.02 5.06 47.43
CA GLU A 607 1.21 4.52 48.03
C GLU A 607 2.35 4.60 47.01
N ARG A 608 3.16 5.66 47.13
CA ARG A 608 4.28 5.96 46.25
C ARG A 608 5.51 5.16 46.68
N GLN A 609 6.20 4.56 45.72
CA GLN A 609 7.67 4.55 45.75
C GLN A 609 8.10 5.72 44.87
N GLY A 610 8.76 6.73 45.43
CA GLY A 610 9.14 7.93 44.69
C GLY A 610 9.98 7.61 43.45
N VAL A 611 9.87 8.42 42.40
CA VAL A 611 10.64 8.34 41.15
C VAL A 611 12.09 8.82 41.33
N SER A 612 12.71 8.54 42.49
CA SER A 612 14.11 8.91 42.71
C SER A 612 14.97 8.25 41.61
N PRO A 613 15.94 8.98 41.02
CA PRO A 613 16.87 8.38 40.06
C PRO A 613 17.45 7.13 40.71
N PRO A 614 17.32 5.93 40.11
CA PRO A 614 17.74 4.73 40.80
C PRO A 614 19.26 4.79 41.00
N SER A 615 19.70 5.12 42.22
CA SER A 615 21.12 5.14 42.60
C SER A 615 21.81 3.79 42.32
N ALA A 616 21.00 2.74 42.19
CA ALA A 616 21.33 1.39 41.78
C ALA A 616 21.89 1.25 40.34
N PHE A 617 21.82 2.28 39.49
CA PHE A 617 22.48 2.24 38.17
C PHE A 617 23.94 2.68 38.18
N SER A 618 24.49 3.12 39.31
CA SER A 618 25.83 3.73 39.37
C SER A 618 27.00 2.73 39.24
N SER A 619 26.86 1.49 39.74
CA SER A 619 27.93 0.50 39.78
C SER A 619 27.58 -0.78 39.00
N THR A 620 28.56 -1.50 38.46
CA THR A 620 28.32 -2.74 37.70
C THR A 620 27.72 -3.83 38.59
N THR A 621 28.14 -3.88 39.86
CA THR A 621 27.59 -4.81 40.85
C THR A 621 26.11 -4.59 41.10
N ASP A 622 25.66 -3.33 41.15
CA ASP A 622 24.23 -3.04 41.36
C ASP A 622 23.40 -3.32 40.11
N LEU A 623 23.96 -3.13 38.89
CA LEU A 623 23.30 -3.56 37.65
C LEU A 623 23.01 -5.06 37.64
N ILE A 624 23.94 -5.90 38.11
CA ILE A 624 23.71 -7.36 38.18
C ILE A 624 22.57 -7.68 39.15
N LYS A 625 22.48 -7.00 40.30
CA LYS A 625 21.36 -7.19 41.24
C LYS A 625 20.02 -6.80 40.63
N LEU A 626 19.99 -5.77 39.79
CA LEU A 626 18.79 -5.31 39.12
C LEU A 626 18.24 -6.32 38.09
N LEU A 627 19.01 -7.33 37.67
CA LEU A 627 18.51 -8.41 36.81
C LEU A 627 17.44 -9.26 37.52
N ASP A 628 17.33 -9.18 38.85
CA ASP A 628 16.29 -9.85 39.65
C ASP A 628 15.14 -8.90 40.05
N HIS A 629 15.17 -7.64 39.61
CA HIS A 629 14.18 -6.66 40.00
C HIS A 629 12.77 -7.01 39.46
N PRO A 630 11.68 -6.83 40.23
CA PRO A 630 10.33 -7.19 39.76
C PRO A 630 9.86 -6.38 38.56
N SER A 631 10.27 -5.11 38.45
CA SER A 631 9.96 -4.23 37.32
C SER A 631 10.72 -4.60 36.04
N LYS A 632 10.01 -4.66 34.90
CA LYS A 632 10.60 -4.94 33.57
C LYS A 632 11.54 -3.81 33.16
N TRP A 633 11.13 -2.56 33.36
CA TRP A 633 11.93 -1.38 33.02
C TRP A 633 13.34 -1.43 33.68
N HIS A 634 13.41 -1.77 34.96
CA HIS A 634 14.67 -1.85 35.70
C HIS A 634 15.61 -2.95 35.16
N ARG A 635 15.08 -4.16 34.90
CA ARG A 635 15.86 -5.28 34.37
C ARG A 635 16.42 -4.95 32.99
N GLN A 636 15.58 -4.47 32.08
CA GLN A 636 15.99 -4.15 30.70
C GLN A 636 16.97 -2.97 30.64
N THR A 637 16.79 -1.96 31.51
CA THR A 637 17.74 -0.85 31.64
C THR A 637 19.10 -1.35 32.14
N ALA A 638 19.12 -2.28 33.11
CA ALA A 638 20.35 -2.89 33.60
C ALA A 638 21.08 -3.71 32.52
N VAL A 639 20.36 -4.53 31.74
CA VAL A 639 20.93 -5.27 30.59
C VAL A 639 21.55 -4.29 29.58
N ARG A 640 20.84 -3.22 29.19
CA ARG A 640 21.36 -2.20 28.27
C ARG A 640 22.64 -1.57 28.81
N LEU A 641 22.64 -1.13 30.06
CA LEU A 641 23.78 -0.47 30.70
C LEU A 641 25.00 -1.40 30.89
N LEU A 642 24.78 -2.69 31.18
CA LEU A 642 25.86 -3.69 31.19
C LEU A 642 26.50 -3.80 29.81
N GLY A 643 25.67 -3.83 28.75
CA GLY A 643 26.12 -3.82 27.36
C GLY A 643 26.78 -2.50 26.90
N ASP A 644 26.38 -1.35 27.45
CA ASP A 644 27.04 -0.06 27.21
C ASP A 644 28.43 -0.02 27.86
N ARG A 645 28.56 -0.58 29.07
CA ARG A 645 29.82 -0.60 29.83
C ARG A 645 30.82 -1.62 29.30
N LYS A 646 30.33 -2.78 28.83
CA LYS A 646 31.15 -3.91 28.37
C LYS A 646 32.25 -4.32 29.35
N ASP A 647 31.92 -4.33 30.64
CA ASP A 647 32.85 -4.77 31.68
C ASP A 647 33.06 -6.29 31.59
N LEU A 648 34.16 -6.73 31.00
CA LEU A 648 34.44 -8.15 30.80
C LEU A 648 34.60 -8.93 32.12
N SER A 649 34.85 -8.23 33.24
CA SER A 649 35.04 -8.89 34.55
C SER A 649 33.77 -9.55 35.08
N VAL A 650 32.58 -9.19 34.56
CA VAL A 650 31.30 -9.79 34.99
C VAL A 650 30.99 -11.13 34.34
N ILE A 651 31.67 -11.49 33.25
CA ILE A 651 31.37 -12.70 32.46
C ILE A 651 31.39 -13.98 33.33
N PRO A 652 32.41 -14.24 34.19
CA PRO A 652 32.42 -15.42 35.04
C PRO A 652 31.26 -15.49 36.03
N GLN A 653 30.91 -14.34 36.63
CA GLN A 653 29.78 -14.24 37.56
C GLN A 653 28.46 -14.51 36.85
N LEU A 654 28.18 -13.80 35.74
CA LEU A 654 26.96 -13.98 34.95
C LEU A 654 26.81 -15.42 34.44
N THR A 655 27.90 -16.04 34.00
CA THR A 655 27.87 -17.44 33.52
C THR A 655 27.50 -18.41 34.64
N THR A 656 28.05 -18.21 35.84
CA THR A 656 27.80 -19.06 37.01
C THR A 656 26.38 -18.86 37.53
N GLU A 657 25.92 -17.62 37.65
CA GLU A 657 24.56 -17.31 38.09
C GLU A 657 23.50 -17.76 37.08
N LEU A 658 23.75 -17.60 35.77
CA LEU A 658 22.86 -18.10 34.73
C LEU A 658 22.61 -19.61 34.86
N ALA A 659 23.65 -20.39 35.15
CA ALA A 659 23.51 -21.83 35.36
C ALA A 659 22.74 -22.19 36.65
N ALA A 660 22.69 -21.29 37.64
CA ALA A 660 22.07 -21.52 38.95
C ALA A 660 20.65 -20.93 39.08
N THR A 661 20.22 -20.11 38.13
CA THR A 661 18.93 -19.39 38.15
C THR A 661 17.91 -20.03 37.20
N SER A 662 16.65 -19.62 37.30
CA SER A 662 15.57 -20.06 36.42
C SER A 662 14.58 -18.92 36.13
N GLY A 663 13.59 -19.15 35.27
CA GLY A 663 12.55 -18.16 34.99
C GLY A 663 13.11 -16.88 34.35
N GLN A 664 12.53 -15.74 34.72
CA GLN A 664 12.92 -14.44 34.17
C GLN A 664 14.36 -14.06 34.51
N SER A 665 14.78 -14.32 35.75
CA SER A 665 16.11 -14.03 36.28
C SER A 665 17.24 -14.65 35.45
N ALA A 666 17.06 -15.90 34.99
CA ALA A 666 18.00 -16.56 34.09
C ALA A 666 18.02 -15.91 32.69
N LEU A 667 16.86 -15.53 32.17
CA LEU A 667 16.77 -14.92 30.85
C LEU A 667 17.49 -13.56 30.78
N GLU A 668 17.34 -12.71 31.80
CA GLU A 668 18.07 -11.44 31.87
C GLU A 668 19.58 -11.64 31.94
N ARG A 669 20.05 -12.65 32.67
CA ARG A 669 21.48 -13.00 32.75
C ARG A 669 22.04 -13.49 31.43
N LEU A 670 21.27 -14.25 30.65
CA LEU A 670 21.65 -14.62 29.28
C LEU A 670 21.84 -13.37 28.41
N TRP A 671 20.90 -12.44 28.44
CA TRP A 671 20.99 -11.21 27.66
C TRP A 671 22.15 -10.32 28.09
N ALA A 672 22.34 -10.14 29.41
CA ALA A 672 23.49 -9.42 29.96
C ALA A 672 24.82 -10.09 29.55
N LEU A 673 24.89 -11.43 29.63
CA LEU A 673 26.08 -12.19 29.23
C LEU A 673 26.38 -11.99 27.74
N ASN A 674 25.37 -12.04 26.87
CA ASN A 674 25.51 -11.76 25.44
C ASN A 674 25.95 -10.31 25.18
N ALA A 675 25.33 -9.33 25.86
CA ALA A 675 25.65 -7.92 25.71
C ALA A 675 27.10 -7.58 26.12
N CYS A 676 27.66 -8.32 27.10
CA CYS A 676 29.06 -8.24 27.49
C CYS A 676 30.01 -9.10 26.63
N GLY A 677 29.51 -9.83 25.62
CA GLY A 677 30.33 -10.67 24.73
C GLY A 677 30.73 -12.03 25.31
N GLY A 678 30.06 -12.51 26.36
CA GLY A 678 30.37 -13.78 27.06
C GLY A 678 29.70 -15.03 26.49
N LEU A 679 28.82 -14.91 25.49
CA LEU A 679 28.12 -16.06 24.88
C LEU A 679 29.02 -16.78 23.86
N THR A 680 29.98 -17.56 24.36
CA THR A 680 30.85 -18.42 23.55
C THR A 680 30.15 -19.71 23.11
N ASP A 681 30.71 -20.43 22.13
CA ASP A 681 30.19 -21.74 21.69
C ASP A 681 30.04 -22.74 22.84
N GLU A 682 31.02 -22.82 23.76
CA GLU A 682 30.98 -23.73 24.91
C GLU A 682 29.80 -23.38 25.83
N VAL A 683 29.60 -22.10 26.10
CA VAL A 683 28.49 -21.62 26.93
C VAL A 683 27.16 -21.88 26.22
N ALA A 684 27.05 -21.54 24.94
CA ALA A 684 25.84 -21.76 24.15
C ALA A 684 25.42 -23.23 24.14
N ILE A 685 26.35 -24.16 23.90
CA ILE A 685 26.07 -25.61 23.91
C ILE A 685 25.52 -26.06 25.27
N LYS A 686 26.06 -25.57 26.38
CA LYS A 686 25.54 -25.87 27.72
C LYS A 686 24.12 -25.32 27.90
N LEU A 687 23.88 -24.09 27.44
CA LEU A 687 22.58 -23.42 27.60
C LEU A 687 21.47 -24.04 26.75
N LEU A 688 21.80 -24.76 25.67
CA LEU A 688 20.81 -25.54 24.91
C LEU A 688 20.20 -26.71 25.73
N SER A 689 20.73 -27.01 26.91
CA SER A 689 20.16 -27.96 27.88
C SER A 689 19.61 -27.29 29.14
N HIS A 690 19.52 -25.96 29.16
CA HIS A 690 19.02 -25.22 30.32
C HIS A 690 17.54 -25.54 30.59
N ASN A 691 17.11 -25.59 31.86
CA ASN A 691 15.74 -25.96 32.23
C ASN A 691 14.69 -24.93 31.75
N GLU A 692 15.03 -23.64 31.75
CA GLU A 692 14.16 -22.56 31.27
C GLU A 692 14.08 -22.56 29.72
N PRO A 693 12.89 -22.76 29.11
CA PRO A 693 12.74 -22.81 27.65
C PRO A 693 13.14 -21.52 26.95
N PHE A 694 12.85 -20.35 27.54
CA PHE A 694 13.22 -19.08 26.90
C PHE A 694 14.75 -18.85 26.88
N VAL A 695 15.51 -19.42 27.83
CA VAL A 695 16.98 -19.42 27.74
C VAL A 695 17.45 -20.22 26.53
N ARG A 696 16.83 -21.39 26.26
CA ARG A 696 17.15 -22.19 25.07
C ARG A 696 16.77 -21.46 23.78
N ALA A 697 15.56 -20.92 23.68
CA ALA A 697 15.08 -20.17 22.51
C ALA A 697 15.99 -18.96 22.20
N TRP A 698 16.31 -18.14 23.21
CA TRP A 698 17.18 -16.99 23.01
C TRP A 698 18.62 -17.38 22.73
N THR A 699 19.13 -18.45 23.32
CA THR A 699 20.45 -18.98 22.96
C THR A 699 20.50 -19.30 21.46
N VAL A 700 19.49 -20.02 20.94
CA VAL A 700 19.38 -20.33 19.51
C VAL A 700 19.32 -19.06 18.65
N ARG A 701 18.50 -18.06 19.01
CA ARG A 701 18.45 -16.78 18.28
C ARG A 701 19.81 -16.09 18.25
N LEU A 702 20.41 -15.87 19.42
CA LEU A 702 21.60 -15.04 19.57
C LEU A 702 22.80 -15.62 18.81
N VAL A 703 23.00 -16.93 18.88
CA VAL A 703 24.11 -17.57 18.15
C VAL A 703 23.85 -17.63 16.63
N CYS A 704 22.60 -17.74 16.18
CA CYS A 704 22.26 -17.84 14.76
C CYS A 704 22.03 -16.48 14.07
N ASP A 705 21.86 -15.39 14.82
CA ASP A 705 21.64 -14.05 14.28
C ASP A 705 22.74 -13.58 13.31
N PRO A 706 24.04 -13.91 13.51
CA PRO A 706 25.11 -13.70 12.53
C PRO A 706 24.97 -14.46 11.20
N LYS A 707 23.93 -15.31 11.03
CA LYS A 707 23.65 -16.15 9.83
C LYS A 707 24.67 -17.28 9.62
N THR A 708 25.47 -17.58 10.64
CA THR A 708 26.40 -18.71 10.68
C THR A 708 26.70 -19.06 12.14
N VAL A 709 27.09 -20.31 12.39
CA VAL A 709 27.54 -20.84 13.69
C VAL A 709 28.61 -21.90 13.45
N SER A 710 29.33 -22.32 14.49
CA SER A 710 30.20 -23.48 14.39
C SER A 710 29.38 -24.77 14.20
N GLY A 711 30.01 -25.77 13.56
CA GLY A 711 29.37 -27.08 13.35
C GLY A 711 28.97 -27.78 14.64
N SER A 712 29.73 -27.59 15.73
CA SER A 712 29.40 -28.13 17.06
C SER A 712 28.14 -27.48 17.65
N VAL A 713 27.99 -26.16 17.51
CA VAL A 713 26.76 -25.46 17.95
C VAL A 713 25.57 -25.90 17.11
N ALA A 714 25.70 -25.95 15.77
CA ALA A 714 24.60 -26.43 14.91
C ALA A 714 24.18 -27.88 15.24
N ALA A 715 25.15 -28.78 15.47
CA ALA A 715 24.88 -30.15 15.87
C ALA A 715 24.17 -30.23 17.23
N ALA A 716 24.56 -29.39 18.20
CA ALA A 716 23.89 -29.30 19.48
C ALA A 716 22.45 -28.76 19.35
N ILE A 717 22.21 -27.76 18.49
CA ILE A 717 20.86 -27.26 18.22
C ILE A 717 19.98 -28.37 17.63
N ALA A 718 20.49 -29.13 16.66
CA ALA A 718 19.77 -30.27 16.08
C ALA A 718 19.48 -31.35 17.14
N GLN A 719 20.47 -31.69 17.99
CA GLN A 719 20.27 -32.65 19.09
C GLN A 719 19.23 -32.18 20.11
N THR A 720 19.17 -30.88 20.41
CA THR A 720 18.12 -30.34 21.27
C THR A 720 16.77 -30.36 20.56
N ALA A 721 16.73 -29.98 19.27
CA ALA A 721 15.51 -29.96 18.47
C ALA A 721 14.80 -31.33 18.47
N SER A 722 15.55 -32.44 18.39
CA SER A 722 14.98 -33.81 18.32
C SER A 722 14.12 -34.23 19.53
N LYS A 723 14.13 -33.44 20.61
CA LYS A 723 13.41 -33.75 21.86
C LYS A 723 12.84 -32.51 22.55
N GLU A 724 12.80 -31.37 21.87
CA GLU A 724 12.38 -30.09 22.46
C GLU A 724 10.85 -30.04 22.62
N PRO A 725 10.30 -30.04 23.86
CA PRO A 725 8.85 -30.10 24.04
C PRO A 725 8.16 -28.75 23.90
N TYR A 726 8.87 -27.61 23.95
CA TYR A 726 8.25 -26.28 23.94
C TYR A 726 8.21 -25.67 22.55
N ILE A 727 6.99 -25.35 22.08
CA ILE A 727 6.75 -24.78 20.75
C ILE A 727 7.49 -23.46 20.50
N ASP A 728 7.64 -22.59 21.51
CA ASP A 728 8.39 -21.33 21.40
C ASP A 728 9.89 -21.55 21.10
N VAL A 729 10.46 -22.68 21.52
CA VAL A 729 11.84 -23.04 21.21
C VAL A 729 11.91 -23.62 19.79
N ARG A 730 11.01 -24.55 19.45
CA ARG A 730 10.93 -25.14 18.11
C ARG A 730 10.71 -24.09 17.00
N LYS A 731 9.87 -23.08 17.25
CA LYS A 731 9.63 -21.98 16.30
C LYS A 731 10.86 -21.10 16.10
N GLN A 732 11.62 -20.84 17.16
CA GLN A 732 12.87 -20.08 17.05
C GLN A 732 13.96 -20.90 16.34
N MET A 733 13.99 -22.23 16.53
CA MET A 733 14.87 -23.13 15.76
C MET A 733 14.54 -23.10 14.27
N ALA A 734 13.26 -23.18 13.88
CA ALA A 734 12.84 -23.04 12.49
C ALA A 734 13.22 -21.67 11.90
N SER A 735 12.95 -20.59 12.64
CA SER A 735 13.31 -19.22 12.26
C SER A 735 14.83 -19.05 12.06
N SER A 736 15.63 -19.72 12.89
CA SER A 736 17.09 -19.67 12.84
C SER A 736 17.65 -20.54 11.71
N ALA A 737 17.09 -21.74 11.49
CA ALA A 737 17.49 -22.63 10.41
C ALA A 737 17.33 -21.97 9.02
N ARG A 738 16.28 -21.16 8.82
CA ARG A 738 16.10 -20.33 7.62
C ARG A 738 17.31 -19.43 7.30
N ARG A 739 17.99 -18.96 8.34
CA ARG A 739 19.10 -17.98 8.24
C ARG A 739 20.45 -18.64 8.05
N LEU A 740 20.57 -19.93 8.35
CA LEU A 740 21.82 -20.69 8.29
C LEU A 740 22.04 -21.28 6.88
N PRO A 741 23.31 -21.56 6.52
CA PRO A 741 23.63 -22.29 5.29
C PRO A 741 23.13 -23.76 5.36
N PRO A 742 22.91 -24.42 4.21
CA PRO A 742 22.22 -25.71 4.13
C PRO A 742 22.80 -26.80 5.03
N GLU A 743 24.13 -26.92 5.13
CA GLU A 743 24.83 -27.92 5.92
C GLU A 743 24.60 -27.81 7.43
N LEU A 744 24.24 -26.62 7.91
CA LEU A 744 23.89 -26.37 9.30
C LEU A 744 22.37 -26.37 9.52
N ALA A 745 21.60 -25.95 8.51
CA ALA A 745 20.15 -25.81 8.58
C ALA A 745 19.40 -27.14 8.45
N LEU A 746 19.76 -27.98 7.47
CA LEU A 746 19.00 -29.20 7.15
C LEU A 746 18.93 -30.19 8.32
N PRO A 747 19.98 -30.44 9.12
CA PRO A 747 19.88 -31.30 10.29
C PRO A 747 18.87 -30.78 11.31
N ILE A 748 18.80 -29.45 11.54
CA ILE A 748 17.83 -28.85 12.48
C ILE A 748 16.41 -29.02 11.94
N ILE A 749 16.20 -28.73 10.64
CA ILE A 749 14.90 -28.87 9.99
C ILE A 749 14.41 -30.33 10.06
N ARG A 750 15.29 -31.31 9.81
CA ARG A 750 14.97 -32.74 9.88
C ARG A 750 14.38 -33.10 11.24
N GLU A 751 15.02 -32.68 12.33
CA GLU A 751 14.54 -33.00 13.67
C GLU A 751 13.20 -32.32 13.99
N LEU A 752 12.95 -31.11 13.46
CA LEU A 752 11.66 -30.42 13.63
C LEU A 752 10.50 -31.09 12.87
N LEU A 753 10.78 -31.81 11.77
CA LEU A 753 9.76 -32.55 11.03
C LEU A 753 9.17 -33.74 11.80
N HIS A 754 9.79 -34.16 12.91
CA HIS A 754 9.34 -35.30 13.72
C HIS A 754 8.20 -35.00 14.70
N PHE A 755 7.83 -33.73 14.88
CA PHE A 755 6.77 -33.30 15.80
C PHE A 755 5.42 -33.23 15.08
N ASP A 756 4.68 -34.32 15.10
CA ASP A 756 3.41 -34.44 14.38
C ASP A 756 2.35 -33.45 14.92
N GLU A 757 2.41 -33.07 16.20
CA GLU A 757 1.50 -32.08 16.80
C GLU A 757 1.64 -30.67 16.18
N ASP A 758 2.80 -30.36 15.61
CA ASP A 758 3.10 -29.05 15.04
C ASP A 758 2.34 -28.80 13.73
N ALA A 759 1.81 -29.84 13.08
CA ALA A 759 1.07 -29.71 11.81
C ALA A 759 -0.20 -28.85 11.92
N THR A 760 -0.76 -28.71 13.12
CA THR A 760 -1.97 -27.91 13.38
C THR A 760 -1.69 -26.57 14.06
N ASP A 761 -0.42 -26.27 14.35
CA ASP A 761 0.00 -25.01 14.93
C ASP A 761 -0.07 -23.87 13.89
N MET A 762 -0.45 -22.67 14.33
CA MET A 762 -0.63 -21.52 13.43
C MET A 762 0.67 -20.96 12.84
N HIS A 763 1.83 -21.14 13.48
CA HIS A 763 3.10 -20.63 12.98
C HIS A 763 4.02 -21.71 12.44
N GLN A 764 4.14 -22.82 13.15
CA GLN A 764 5.23 -23.79 12.97
C GLN A 764 5.28 -24.44 11.58
N PRO A 765 4.18 -24.87 10.94
CA PRO A 765 4.22 -25.44 9.59
C PRO A 765 4.78 -24.46 8.55
N LEU A 766 4.45 -23.17 8.67
CA LEU A 766 4.95 -22.13 7.78
C LEU A 766 6.40 -21.76 8.07
N LEU A 767 6.83 -21.73 9.34
CA LEU A 767 8.25 -21.51 9.68
C LEU A 767 9.14 -22.63 9.15
N ILE A 768 8.72 -23.88 9.29
CA ILE A 768 9.44 -25.04 8.73
C ILE A 768 9.44 -24.95 7.20
N TRP A 769 8.30 -24.60 6.58
CA TRP A 769 8.24 -24.36 5.14
C TRP A 769 9.23 -23.28 4.69
N TRP A 770 9.24 -22.11 5.32
CA TRP A 770 10.15 -21.02 4.96
C TRP A 770 11.61 -21.35 5.25
N ALA A 771 11.88 -22.19 6.25
CA ALA A 771 13.22 -22.72 6.48
C ALA A 771 13.68 -23.60 5.32
N ILE A 772 12.83 -24.52 4.84
CA ILE A 772 13.11 -25.39 3.68
C ILE A 772 13.23 -24.55 2.40
N GLU A 773 12.27 -23.68 2.12
CA GLU A 773 12.21 -22.83 0.92
C GLU A 773 13.49 -22.00 0.78
N SER A 774 13.99 -21.44 1.89
CA SER A 774 15.23 -20.66 1.88
C SER A 774 16.49 -21.43 1.49
N GLN A 775 16.45 -22.77 1.54
CA GLN A 775 17.56 -23.63 1.11
C GLN A 775 17.46 -24.00 -0.38
N VAL A 776 16.29 -23.82 -1.01
CA VAL A 776 16.12 -24.06 -2.45
C VAL A 776 16.98 -23.06 -3.23
N GLY A 777 17.84 -23.57 -4.11
CA GLY A 777 18.83 -22.76 -4.84
C GLY A 777 20.12 -22.47 -4.06
N ARG A 778 20.19 -22.77 -2.75
CA ARG A 778 21.44 -22.79 -1.97
C ARG A 778 22.07 -24.18 -1.91
N THR A 779 21.27 -25.22 -2.14
CA THR A 779 21.72 -26.60 -2.26
C THR A 779 20.90 -27.34 -3.33
N THR A 780 21.35 -28.54 -3.69
CA THR A 780 20.65 -29.39 -4.66
C THR A 780 19.41 -30.03 -4.04
N LEU A 781 18.42 -30.35 -4.88
CA LEU A 781 17.26 -31.13 -4.43
C LEU A 781 17.68 -32.46 -3.81
N ASN A 782 18.67 -33.15 -4.37
CA ASN A 782 19.13 -34.44 -3.85
C ASN A 782 19.58 -34.32 -2.38
N ALA A 783 20.29 -33.25 -2.03
CA ALA A 783 20.68 -33.00 -0.65
C ALA A 783 19.47 -32.73 0.27
N ILE A 784 18.44 -32.02 -0.21
CA ILE A 784 17.20 -31.80 0.54
C ILE A 784 16.47 -33.12 0.76
N VAL A 785 16.30 -33.94 -0.29
CA VAL A 785 15.63 -35.24 -0.20
C VAL A 785 16.42 -36.20 0.69
N GLU A 786 17.74 -36.31 0.51
CA GLU A 786 18.59 -37.19 1.31
C GLU A 786 18.56 -36.83 2.81
N GLN A 787 18.59 -35.53 3.13
CA GLN A 787 18.61 -35.10 4.52
C GLN A 787 17.22 -35.11 5.17
N LEU A 788 16.16 -34.75 4.44
CA LEU A 788 14.84 -34.54 5.04
C LEU A 788 13.83 -35.66 4.76
N LEU A 789 13.94 -36.33 3.61
CA LEU A 789 12.89 -37.19 3.05
C LEU A 789 13.39 -38.60 2.66
N ALA A 790 14.61 -38.98 3.07
CA ALA A 790 15.20 -40.29 2.76
C ALA A 790 14.45 -41.45 3.42
N ASP A 791 13.90 -41.24 4.61
CA ASP A 791 13.02 -42.21 5.28
C ASP A 791 11.60 -42.12 4.69
N PRO A 792 11.08 -43.19 4.06
CA PRO A 792 9.70 -43.24 3.56
C PRO A 792 8.65 -42.87 4.62
N ALA A 793 8.91 -43.15 5.90
CA ALA A 793 7.98 -42.80 6.97
C ALA A 793 7.81 -41.27 7.14
N THR A 794 8.84 -40.48 6.83
CA THR A 794 8.79 -39.02 6.94
C THR A 794 7.77 -38.41 5.98
N TRP A 795 7.56 -39.01 4.81
CA TRP A 795 6.54 -38.57 3.84
C TRP A 795 5.11 -38.66 4.36
N GLN A 796 4.87 -39.55 5.33
CA GLN A 796 3.55 -39.76 5.94
C GLN A 796 3.34 -38.96 7.23
N ARG A 797 4.36 -38.25 7.71
CA ARG A 797 4.19 -37.37 8.87
C ARG A 797 3.26 -36.21 8.54
N PRO A 798 2.35 -35.80 9.45
CA PRO A 798 1.38 -34.74 9.19
C PRO A 798 1.98 -33.44 8.63
N LEU A 799 3.11 -32.97 9.17
CA LEU A 799 3.81 -31.79 8.65
C LEU A 799 4.17 -31.93 7.17
N VAL A 800 4.74 -33.06 6.77
CA VAL A 800 5.18 -33.28 5.38
C VAL A 800 3.98 -33.52 4.46
N ALA A 801 3.07 -34.37 4.92
CA ALA A 801 1.88 -34.80 4.21
C ALA A 801 0.91 -33.64 3.90
N GLU A 802 0.71 -32.74 4.85
CA GLU A 802 -0.30 -31.67 4.76
C GLU A 802 0.29 -30.35 4.27
N HIS A 803 1.58 -30.09 4.53
CA HIS A 803 2.17 -28.76 4.33
C HIS A 803 3.41 -28.72 3.45
N ILE A 804 4.36 -29.65 3.58
CA ILE A 804 5.68 -29.50 2.94
C ILE A 804 5.73 -30.07 1.52
N ALA A 805 5.22 -31.28 1.28
CA ALA A 805 5.38 -31.97 -0.01
C ALA A 805 4.79 -31.15 -1.17
N GLU A 806 3.51 -30.75 -1.03
CA GLU A 806 2.80 -29.93 -2.00
C GLU A 806 3.52 -28.61 -2.28
N ARG A 807 3.90 -27.89 -1.22
CA ARG A 807 4.61 -26.59 -1.33
C ARG A 807 5.96 -26.73 -2.01
N LEU A 808 6.72 -27.79 -1.70
CA LEU A 808 8.04 -28.03 -2.30
C LEU A 808 7.92 -28.28 -3.80
N MET A 809 6.97 -29.11 -4.23
CA MET A 809 6.69 -29.29 -5.66
C MET A 809 6.24 -27.99 -6.32
N LYS A 810 5.29 -27.29 -5.70
CA LYS A 810 4.76 -26.01 -6.19
C LYS A 810 5.87 -24.98 -6.38
N ARG A 811 6.84 -24.92 -5.45
CA ARG A 811 8.00 -24.01 -5.51
C ARG A 811 8.88 -24.27 -6.74
N TYR A 812 9.27 -25.52 -7.00
CA TYR A 812 10.08 -25.85 -8.17
C TYR A 812 9.30 -25.64 -9.48
N ALA A 813 8.03 -26.07 -9.52
CA ALA A 813 7.17 -25.87 -10.69
C ALA A 813 6.87 -24.38 -10.99
N LEU A 814 6.72 -23.52 -9.97
CA LEU A 814 6.50 -22.09 -10.15
C LEU A 814 7.75 -21.34 -10.62
N ALA A 815 8.92 -21.66 -10.07
CA ALA A 815 10.18 -21.04 -10.48
C ALA A 815 10.49 -21.32 -11.96
N GLY A 816 10.23 -22.54 -12.42
CA GLY A 816 10.06 -22.86 -13.84
C GLY A 816 11.33 -22.82 -14.70
N THR A 817 12.52 -22.66 -14.11
CA THR A 817 13.77 -22.89 -14.85
C THR A 817 13.91 -24.37 -15.20
N ARG A 818 14.72 -24.73 -16.20
CA ARG A 818 14.95 -26.14 -16.54
C ARG A 818 15.47 -26.92 -15.33
N GLU A 819 16.39 -26.35 -14.55
CA GLU A 819 16.91 -26.98 -13.33
C GLU A 819 15.84 -27.18 -12.27
N ASP A 820 14.95 -26.20 -12.08
CA ASP A 820 13.81 -26.35 -11.17
C ASP A 820 12.85 -27.44 -11.64
N LEU A 821 12.55 -27.53 -12.94
CA LEU A 821 11.65 -28.56 -13.48
C LEU A 821 12.27 -29.96 -13.44
N LEU A 822 13.59 -30.10 -13.62
CA LEU A 822 14.30 -31.35 -13.38
C LEU A 822 14.28 -31.73 -11.89
N SER A 823 14.37 -30.74 -11.00
CA SER A 823 14.17 -30.95 -9.57
C SER A 823 12.73 -31.41 -9.28
N ALA A 824 11.71 -30.80 -9.87
CA ALA A 824 10.34 -31.29 -9.76
C ALA A 824 10.21 -32.77 -10.20
N ALA A 825 10.89 -33.18 -11.27
CA ALA A 825 10.88 -34.57 -11.75
C ALA A 825 11.54 -35.54 -10.76
N ALA A 826 12.70 -35.15 -10.22
CA ALA A 826 13.42 -35.93 -9.23
C ALA A 826 12.65 -36.04 -7.91
N LEU A 827 11.99 -34.96 -7.47
CA LEU A 827 11.14 -34.95 -6.28
C LEU A 827 9.96 -35.91 -6.45
N LEU A 828 9.29 -35.85 -7.60
CA LEU A 828 8.20 -36.78 -7.92
C LEU A 828 8.66 -38.24 -7.92
N SER A 829 9.85 -38.49 -8.46
CA SER A 829 10.45 -39.84 -8.49
C SER A 829 10.90 -40.34 -7.12
N SER A 830 11.13 -39.44 -6.16
CA SER A 830 11.53 -39.79 -4.79
C SER A 830 10.36 -40.15 -3.86
N ALA A 831 9.12 -39.88 -4.28
CA ALA A 831 7.94 -40.19 -3.48
C ALA A 831 7.78 -41.72 -3.28
N PRO A 832 7.63 -42.22 -2.05
CA PRO A 832 7.66 -43.66 -1.77
C PRO A 832 6.35 -44.39 -2.08
N ASP A 833 5.24 -43.66 -2.22
CA ASP A 833 3.90 -44.23 -2.38
C ASP A 833 2.94 -43.28 -3.11
N LYS A 834 1.76 -43.82 -3.47
CA LYS A 834 0.72 -43.10 -4.22
C LYS A 834 0.18 -41.85 -3.49
N PRO A 835 -0.13 -41.87 -2.18
CA PRO A 835 -0.54 -40.66 -1.47
C PRO A 835 0.50 -39.53 -1.53
N SER A 836 1.80 -39.87 -1.42
CA SER A 836 2.89 -38.91 -1.55
C SER A 836 2.97 -38.32 -2.95
N VAL A 837 2.84 -39.17 -3.98
CA VAL A 837 2.74 -38.75 -5.37
C VAL A 837 1.56 -37.79 -5.58
N ASP A 838 0.38 -38.10 -5.03
CA ASP A 838 -0.82 -37.27 -5.21
C ASP A 838 -0.69 -35.87 -4.62
N ARG A 839 -0.02 -35.74 -3.47
CA ARG A 839 0.29 -34.44 -2.85
C ARG A 839 1.24 -33.61 -3.72
N LEU A 840 2.26 -34.24 -4.29
CA LEU A 840 3.17 -33.57 -5.23
C LEU A 840 2.41 -33.15 -6.49
N LEU A 841 1.61 -34.04 -7.09
CA LEU A 841 0.80 -33.73 -8.26
C LEU A 841 -0.13 -32.54 -8.02
N LYS A 842 -0.78 -32.47 -6.86
CA LYS A 842 -1.59 -31.30 -6.47
C LYS A 842 -0.76 -30.00 -6.50
N GLY A 843 0.43 -30.00 -5.89
CA GLY A 843 1.31 -28.82 -5.88
C GLY A 843 1.80 -28.42 -7.28
N PHE A 844 2.06 -29.41 -8.15
CA PHE A 844 2.38 -29.18 -9.56
C PHE A 844 1.20 -28.58 -10.34
N GLU A 845 -0.02 -29.10 -10.15
CA GLU A 845 -1.22 -28.60 -10.81
C GLU A 845 -1.54 -27.16 -10.38
N GLU A 846 -1.44 -26.83 -9.10
CA GLU A 846 -1.59 -25.45 -8.62
C GLU A 846 -0.53 -24.52 -9.21
N ALA A 847 0.71 -24.98 -9.39
CA ALA A 847 1.78 -24.20 -10.00
C ALA A 847 1.55 -23.93 -11.50
N PHE A 848 0.81 -24.79 -12.18
CA PHE A 848 0.53 -24.68 -13.62
C PHE A 848 -0.90 -24.24 -13.95
N GLN A 849 -1.69 -23.85 -12.94
CA GLN A 849 -3.00 -23.26 -13.15
C GLN A 849 -2.85 -21.97 -13.99
N GLY A 850 -3.42 -21.98 -15.21
CA GLY A 850 -3.31 -20.86 -16.15
C GLY A 850 -1.95 -20.73 -16.86
N ARG A 851 -1.05 -21.73 -16.77
CA ARG A 851 0.26 -21.72 -17.45
C ARG A 851 0.39 -22.88 -18.45
N SER A 852 1.15 -22.64 -19.53
CA SER A 852 1.46 -23.67 -20.53
C SER A 852 2.41 -24.74 -19.96
N LEU A 853 2.23 -25.99 -20.39
CA LEU A 853 3.21 -27.07 -20.16
C LEU A 853 4.24 -27.17 -21.30
N ALA A 854 4.14 -26.31 -22.32
CA ALA A 854 5.14 -26.22 -23.37
C ALA A 854 6.49 -25.81 -22.74
N GLY A 855 7.53 -26.61 -22.96
CA GLY A 855 8.86 -26.40 -22.36
C GLY A 855 9.15 -27.23 -21.10
N ILE A 856 8.24 -28.10 -20.67
CA ILE A 856 8.55 -29.08 -19.63
C ILE A 856 9.54 -30.14 -20.14
N PRO A 857 10.62 -30.45 -19.41
CA PRO A 857 11.57 -31.49 -19.80
C PRO A 857 10.92 -32.86 -19.89
N ASP A 858 11.36 -33.68 -20.85
CA ASP A 858 10.89 -35.07 -21.04
C ASP A 858 11.01 -35.90 -19.75
N GLU A 859 12.02 -35.63 -18.92
CA GLU A 859 12.21 -36.27 -17.63
C GLU A 859 11.02 -36.04 -16.69
N LEU A 860 10.50 -34.82 -16.64
CA LEU A 860 9.32 -34.48 -15.83
C LEU A 860 8.05 -35.08 -16.46
N ILE A 861 7.92 -35.05 -17.78
CA ILE A 861 6.79 -35.71 -18.48
C ILE A 861 6.75 -37.20 -18.15
N ASN A 862 7.90 -37.87 -18.24
CA ASN A 862 8.04 -39.29 -17.95
C ASN A 862 7.77 -39.60 -16.47
N ALA A 863 8.23 -38.75 -15.55
CA ALA A 863 7.93 -38.90 -14.13
C ALA A 863 6.40 -38.77 -13.86
N LEU A 864 5.75 -37.76 -14.44
CA LEU A 864 4.30 -37.55 -14.34
C LEU A 864 3.50 -38.73 -14.91
N ALA A 865 3.92 -39.27 -16.06
CA ALA A 865 3.29 -40.45 -16.67
C ALA A 865 3.39 -41.69 -15.77
N LYS A 866 4.58 -41.98 -15.20
CA LYS A 866 4.80 -43.10 -14.28
C LYS A 866 3.99 -42.97 -12.98
N SER A 867 3.72 -41.75 -12.55
CA SER A 867 2.96 -41.42 -11.35
C SER A 867 1.43 -41.50 -11.50
N GLY A 868 0.92 -42.02 -12.62
CA GLY A 868 -0.51 -42.16 -12.89
C GLY A 868 -1.12 -41.04 -13.76
N GLY A 869 -0.28 -40.26 -14.44
CA GLY A 869 -0.68 -39.36 -15.54
C GLY A 869 -1.29 -38.02 -15.16
N GLY A 870 -1.64 -37.80 -13.88
CA GLY A 870 -2.27 -36.57 -13.37
C GLY A 870 -3.69 -36.31 -13.90
N SER A 871 -4.18 -35.07 -13.77
CA SER A 871 -5.50 -34.65 -14.27
C SER A 871 -5.74 -34.98 -15.76
N LEU A 872 -7.02 -35.01 -16.18
CA LEU A 872 -7.42 -35.19 -17.59
C LEU A 872 -6.63 -34.27 -18.54
N ALA A 873 -6.42 -33.01 -18.15
CA ALA A 873 -5.65 -32.04 -18.94
C ALA A 873 -4.19 -32.50 -19.15
N LEU A 874 -3.54 -33.09 -18.14
CA LEU A 874 -2.17 -33.56 -18.25
C LEU A 874 -2.08 -34.84 -19.11
N ARG A 875 -2.96 -35.82 -18.87
CA ARG A 875 -3.03 -37.05 -19.67
C ARG A 875 -3.39 -36.77 -21.13
N PHE A 876 -4.26 -35.79 -21.37
CA PHE A 876 -4.65 -35.38 -22.72
C PHE A 876 -3.48 -34.74 -23.49
N ARG A 877 -2.69 -33.88 -22.83
CA ARG A 877 -1.44 -33.34 -23.41
C ARG A 877 -0.42 -34.43 -23.75
N GLN A 878 -0.45 -35.57 -23.05
CA GLN A 878 0.38 -36.74 -23.35
C GLN A 878 -0.20 -37.64 -24.46
N THR A 879 -1.32 -37.26 -25.07
CA THR A 879 -2.02 -38.04 -26.11
C THR A 879 -2.43 -39.46 -25.66
N GLN A 880 -2.68 -39.65 -24.35
CA GLN A 880 -3.18 -40.94 -23.85
C GLN A 880 -4.55 -41.25 -24.46
N PRO A 881 -4.77 -42.42 -25.09
CA PRO A 881 -5.97 -42.69 -25.88
C PRO A 881 -7.31 -42.50 -25.14
N ASP A 882 -7.36 -42.90 -23.87
CA ASP A 882 -8.53 -42.75 -23.00
C ASP A 882 -8.78 -41.27 -22.62
N ALA A 883 -7.72 -40.54 -22.31
CA ALA A 883 -7.79 -39.10 -22.00
C ALA A 883 -8.16 -38.27 -23.24
N VAL A 884 -7.70 -38.65 -24.43
CA VAL A 884 -8.11 -38.03 -25.70
C VAL A 884 -9.60 -38.21 -25.92
N ALA A 885 -10.12 -39.44 -25.73
CA ALA A 885 -11.55 -39.71 -25.87
C ALA A 885 -12.41 -38.93 -24.86
N GLU A 886 -11.97 -38.90 -23.60
CA GLU A 886 -12.63 -38.16 -22.51
C GLU A 886 -12.58 -36.64 -22.74
N ALA A 887 -11.43 -36.10 -23.16
CA ALA A 887 -11.27 -34.68 -23.44
C ALA A 887 -12.09 -34.22 -24.64
N VAL A 888 -12.09 -34.98 -25.74
CA VAL A 888 -12.92 -34.68 -26.93
C VAL A 888 -14.41 -34.65 -26.57
N LYS A 889 -14.86 -35.59 -25.72
CA LYS A 889 -16.24 -35.60 -25.22
C LYS A 889 -16.56 -34.33 -24.43
N THR A 890 -15.68 -33.93 -23.50
CA THR A 890 -15.87 -32.71 -22.68
C THR A 890 -15.81 -31.44 -23.53
N VAL A 891 -14.91 -31.37 -24.51
CA VAL A 891 -14.78 -30.24 -25.44
C VAL A 891 -16.06 -30.03 -26.25
N ARG A 892 -16.71 -31.12 -26.71
CA ARG A 892 -17.97 -31.07 -27.46
C ARG A 892 -19.21 -30.78 -26.60
N ASP A 893 -19.14 -31.04 -25.31
CA ASP A 893 -20.30 -30.86 -24.42
C ASP A 893 -20.52 -29.38 -24.09
N ALA A 894 -21.51 -28.76 -24.74
CA ALA A 894 -21.88 -27.38 -24.47
C ALA A 894 -22.38 -27.13 -23.03
N ALA A 895 -22.77 -28.17 -22.29
CA ALA A 895 -23.17 -28.09 -20.88
C ALA A 895 -21.97 -28.20 -19.91
N ALA A 896 -20.79 -28.60 -20.37
CA ALA A 896 -19.58 -28.62 -19.55
C ALA A 896 -19.10 -27.20 -19.23
N ALA A 897 -18.44 -27.04 -18.08
CA ALA A 897 -17.96 -25.74 -17.61
C ALA A 897 -17.03 -25.07 -18.65
N PRO A 898 -17.29 -23.81 -19.06
CA PRO A 898 -16.51 -23.13 -20.10
C PRO A 898 -15.00 -23.12 -19.87
N ASP A 899 -14.55 -22.96 -18.63
CA ASP A 899 -13.12 -22.95 -18.30
C ASP A 899 -12.43 -24.31 -18.52
N VAL A 900 -13.14 -25.41 -18.21
CA VAL A 900 -12.63 -26.76 -18.47
C VAL A 900 -12.54 -27.02 -19.97
N ARG A 901 -13.56 -26.60 -20.74
CA ARG A 901 -13.56 -26.74 -22.20
C ARG A 901 -12.43 -25.95 -22.85
N ARG A 902 -12.23 -24.69 -22.43
CA ARG A 902 -11.13 -23.84 -22.90
C ARG A 902 -9.77 -24.49 -22.65
N GLN A 903 -9.54 -24.96 -21.43
CA GLN A 903 -8.29 -25.63 -21.07
C GLN A 903 -8.01 -26.82 -22.00
N LEU A 904 -9.02 -27.64 -22.31
CA LEU A 904 -8.85 -28.79 -23.20
C LEU A 904 -8.71 -28.38 -24.69
N ILE A 905 -9.40 -27.34 -25.15
CA ILE A 905 -9.26 -26.83 -26.53
C ILE A 905 -7.85 -26.28 -26.77
N GLU A 906 -7.28 -25.56 -25.80
CA GLU A 906 -5.88 -25.13 -25.86
C GLU A 906 -4.94 -26.33 -26.05
N ILE A 907 -5.22 -27.45 -25.37
CA ILE A 907 -4.46 -28.68 -25.49
C ILE A 907 -4.57 -29.27 -26.90
N CYS A 908 -5.76 -29.27 -27.51
CA CYS A 908 -5.94 -29.71 -28.90
C CYS A 908 -5.04 -28.94 -29.88
N GLY A 909 -4.88 -27.63 -29.66
CA GLY A 909 -3.96 -26.81 -30.45
C GLY A 909 -2.48 -27.15 -30.21
N GLN A 910 -2.12 -27.47 -28.96
CA GLN A 910 -0.75 -27.78 -28.56
C GLN A 910 -0.26 -29.13 -29.09
N ILE A 911 -1.10 -30.17 -29.10
CA ILE A 911 -0.73 -31.52 -29.57
C ILE A 911 -0.81 -31.67 -31.09
N HIS A 912 -1.63 -30.84 -31.75
CA HIS A 912 -1.71 -30.71 -33.21
C HIS A 912 -1.78 -32.08 -33.94
N THR A 913 -2.70 -32.95 -33.52
CA THR A 913 -2.94 -34.24 -34.20
C THR A 913 -4.06 -34.11 -35.23
N ALA A 914 -3.90 -34.76 -36.39
CA ALA A 914 -4.86 -34.69 -37.49
C ALA A 914 -6.30 -35.05 -37.07
N ASP A 915 -6.46 -35.99 -36.12
CA ASP A 915 -7.76 -36.45 -35.61
C ASP A 915 -8.55 -35.39 -34.83
N LEU A 916 -7.90 -34.32 -34.35
CA LEU A 916 -8.53 -33.26 -33.56
C LEU A 916 -8.97 -32.06 -34.40
N LEU A 917 -8.46 -31.91 -35.63
CA LEU A 917 -8.85 -30.85 -36.54
C LEU A 917 -10.38 -30.83 -36.80
N PRO A 918 -11.04 -31.96 -37.12
CA PRO A 918 -12.49 -31.97 -37.32
C PRO A 918 -13.28 -31.53 -36.08
N VAL A 919 -12.77 -31.80 -34.88
CA VAL A 919 -13.40 -31.37 -33.61
C VAL A 919 -13.33 -29.85 -33.46
N LEU A 920 -12.19 -29.24 -33.78
CA LEU A 920 -12.04 -27.78 -33.70
C LEU A 920 -12.86 -27.06 -34.77
N LEU A 921 -12.93 -27.60 -36.00
CA LEU A 921 -13.77 -27.04 -37.07
C LEU A 921 -15.27 -27.13 -36.76
N GLU A 922 -15.72 -28.22 -36.12
CA GLU A 922 -17.09 -28.36 -35.61
C GLU A 922 -17.43 -27.23 -34.62
N LEU A 923 -16.51 -26.91 -33.70
CA LEU A 923 -16.68 -25.80 -32.74
C LEU A 923 -16.68 -24.43 -33.43
N VAL A 924 -15.82 -24.20 -34.43
CA VAL A 924 -15.85 -22.95 -35.22
C VAL A 924 -17.22 -22.72 -35.85
N THR A 925 -17.94 -23.79 -36.21
CA THR A 925 -19.26 -23.67 -36.83
C THR A 925 -20.37 -23.48 -35.80
N HIS A 926 -20.34 -24.22 -34.68
CA HIS A 926 -21.49 -24.33 -33.77
C HIS A 926 -21.35 -23.59 -32.42
N GLU A 927 -20.13 -23.28 -31.96
CA GLU A 927 -19.90 -22.70 -30.63
C GLU A 927 -20.44 -21.27 -30.53
N GLN A 928 -21.18 -20.96 -29.46
CA GLN A 928 -21.80 -19.64 -29.23
C GLN A 928 -21.15 -18.87 -28.09
N ASN A 929 -20.39 -19.53 -27.21
CA ASN A 929 -19.63 -18.87 -26.15
C ASN A 929 -18.41 -18.14 -26.74
N PRO A 930 -18.33 -16.80 -26.65
CA PRO A 930 -17.25 -16.02 -27.27
C PRO A 930 -15.86 -16.45 -26.82
N THR A 931 -15.67 -16.70 -25.53
CA THR A 931 -14.36 -17.05 -24.98
C THR A 931 -13.90 -18.45 -25.43
N VAL A 932 -14.82 -19.42 -25.51
CA VAL A 932 -14.52 -20.78 -26.03
C VAL A 932 -14.22 -20.73 -27.53
N LEU A 933 -14.97 -19.93 -28.30
CA LEU A 933 -14.75 -19.76 -29.73
C LEU A 933 -13.42 -19.07 -30.04
N ALA A 934 -13.08 -18.01 -29.32
CA ALA A 934 -11.77 -17.35 -29.44
C ALA A 934 -10.62 -18.34 -29.14
N THR A 935 -10.76 -19.14 -28.09
CA THR A 935 -9.78 -20.19 -27.73
C THR A 935 -9.64 -21.23 -28.85
N THR A 936 -10.76 -21.63 -29.48
CA THR A 936 -10.77 -22.58 -30.61
C THR A 936 -10.04 -22.03 -31.84
N LEU A 937 -10.30 -20.76 -32.18
CA LEU A 937 -9.65 -20.08 -33.30
C LEU A 937 -8.13 -19.94 -33.08
N THR A 938 -7.72 -19.66 -31.85
CA THR A 938 -6.29 -19.66 -31.48
C THR A 938 -5.67 -21.06 -31.60
N ALA A 939 -6.37 -22.11 -31.16
CA ALA A 939 -5.88 -23.48 -31.27
C ALA A 939 -5.67 -23.93 -32.72
N LEU A 940 -6.57 -23.53 -33.64
CA LEU A 940 -6.48 -23.81 -35.07
C LEU A 940 -5.26 -23.20 -35.76
N GLN A 941 -4.61 -22.19 -35.17
CA GLN A 941 -3.39 -21.58 -35.75
C GLN A 941 -2.26 -22.60 -35.92
N ASN A 942 -2.24 -23.64 -35.10
CA ASN A 942 -1.22 -24.67 -35.14
C ASN A 942 -1.40 -25.61 -36.33
N TYR A 943 -2.59 -25.71 -36.93
CA TYR A 943 -2.89 -26.56 -38.10
C TYR A 943 -2.63 -25.81 -39.41
N ASP A 944 -2.39 -26.51 -40.52
CA ASP A 944 -2.05 -25.94 -41.84
C ASP A 944 -3.09 -26.20 -42.93
N ALA A 945 -4.20 -26.87 -42.59
CA ALA A 945 -5.25 -27.23 -43.54
C ALA A 945 -5.94 -26.01 -44.16
N ALA A 946 -6.11 -26.02 -45.48
CA ALA A 946 -6.69 -24.90 -46.24
C ALA A 946 -8.15 -24.58 -45.85
N GLU A 947 -8.93 -25.61 -45.53
CA GLU A 947 -10.34 -25.51 -45.11
C GLU A 947 -10.57 -24.66 -43.86
N ILE A 948 -9.54 -24.52 -42.99
CA ILE A 948 -9.60 -23.64 -41.81
C ILE A 948 -9.89 -22.20 -42.22
N ALA A 949 -9.20 -21.71 -43.25
CA ALA A 949 -9.40 -20.34 -43.71
C ALA A 949 -10.78 -20.14 -44.34
N ASP A 950 -11.32 -21.17 -45.00
CA ASP A 950 -12.67 -21.12 -45.57
C ASP A 950 -13.72 -20.97 -44.47
N ASP A 951 -13.72 -21.87 -43.48
CA ASP A 951 -14.72 -21.91 -42.41
C ASP A 951 -14.66 -20.66 -41.52
N VAL A 952 -13.45 -20.19 -41.19
CA VAL A 952 -13.27 -19.01 -40.34
C VAL A 952 -13.67 -17.73 -41.08
N THR A 953 -13.33 -17.60 -42.36
CA THR A 953 -13.67 -16.42 -43.16
C THR A 953 -15.18 -16.26 -43.33
N VAL A 954 -15.92 -17.37 -43.50
CA VAL A 954 -17.40 -17.36 -43.58
C VAL A 954 -18.03 -16.76 -42.31
N ARG A 955 -17.47 -17.05 -41.13
CA ARG A 955 -18.02 -16.58 -39.86
C ARG A 955 -17.51 -15.18 -39.46
N PHE A 956 -16.40 -14.73 -40.03
CA PHE A 956 -15.63 -13.55 -39.61
C PHE A 956 -16.47 -12.27 -39.42
N ALA A 957 -17.40 -11.99 -40.34
CA ALA A 957 -18.24 -10.79 -40.30
C ALA A 957 -19.21 -10.76 -39.10
N GLY A 958 -19.64 -11.93 -38.60
CA GLY A 958 -20.59 -12.07 -37.49
C GLY A 958 -19.96 -12.26 -36.12
N LEU A 959 -18.62 -12.28 -36.02
CA LEU A 959 -17.91 -12.49 -34.75
C LEU A 959 -17.97 -11.23 -33.86
N SER A 960 -18.15 -11.46 -32.55
CA SER A 960 -17.92 -10.46 -31.50
C SER A 960 -16.43 -10.15 -31.36
N GLU A 961 -16.10 -9.06 -30.65
CA GLU A 961 -14.74 -8.47 -30.60
C GLU A 961 -13.63 -9.49 -30.26
N GLU A 962 -13.79 -10.28 -29.19
CA GLU A 962 -12.77 -11.24 -28.74
C GLU A 962 -12.52 -12.37 -29.77
N PRO A 963 -13.53 -13.14 -30.25
CA PRO A 963 -13.35 -14.09 -31.35
C PRO A 963 -12.86 -13.47 -32.66
N GLN A 964 -13.27 -12.25 -32.99
CA GLN A 964 -12.85 -11.57 -34.21
C GLN A 964 -11.33 -11.35 -34.21
N LEU A 965 -10.77 -10.88 -33.09
CA LEU A 965 -9.32 -10.69 -32.96
C LEU A 965 -8.56 -12.01 -33.11
N ALA A 966 -9.06 -13.10 -32.53
CA ALA A 966 -8.45 -14.43 -32.66
C ALA A 966 -8.53 -14.96 -34.11
N ALA A 967 -9.68 -14.79 -34.78
CA ALA A 967 -9.87 -15.15 -36.19
C ALA A 967 -8.98 -14.32 -37.12
N GLU A 968 -8.82 -13.02 -36.85
CA GLU A 968 -7.93 -12.16 -37.63
C GLU A 968 -6.48 -12.62 -37.50
N ALA A 969 -6.00 -12.82 -36.27
CA ALA A 969 -4.66 -13.32 -36.02
C ALA A 969 -4.38 -14.67 -36.69
N LEU A 970 -5.39 -15.55 -36.73
CA LEU A 970 -5.35 -16.84 -37.42
C LEU A 970 -5.22 -16.65 -38.93
N LEU A 971 -6.12 -15.91 -39.57
CA LEU A 971 -6.16 -15.77 -41.03
C LEU A 971 -4.92 -15.06 -41.59
N VAL A 972 -4.29 -14.16 -40.83
CA VAL A 972 -3.07 -13.47 -41.27
C VAL A 972 -1.78 -14.26 -41.00
N SER A 973 -1.85 -15.39 -40.32
CA SER A 973 -0.66 -16.15 -39.89
C SER A 973 0.10 -16.84 -41.04
N ARG A 974 -0.58 -17.07 -42.17
CA ARG A 974 -0.04 -17.73 -43.37
C ARG A 974 -0.39 -16.95 -44.62
N SER A 975 0.49 -17.00 -45.63
CA SER A 975 0.27 -16.32 -46.92
C SER A 975 -1.03 -16.78 -47.60
N VAL A 976 -1.27 -18.10 -47.67
CA VAL A 976 -2.47 -18.68 -48.32
C VAL A 976 -3.77 -18.22 -47.65
N TRP A 977 -3.79 -18.18 -46.32
CA TRP A 977 -4.96 -17.74 -45.56
C TRP A 977 -5.17 -16.22 -45.62
N SER A 978 -4.09 -15.46 -45.67
CA SER A 978 -4.13 -14.01 -45.87
C SER A 978 -4.77 -13.66 -47.21
N LYS A 979 -4.41 -14.38 -48.27
CA LYS A 979 -5.04 -14.25 -49.59
C LYS A 979 -6.53 -14.57 -49.54
N ARG A 980 -6.92 -15.63 -48.83
CA ARG A 980 -8.34 -16.00 -48.68
C ARG A 980 -9.16 -14.91 -47.97
N LEU A 981 -8.60 -14.30 -46.93
CA LEU A 981 -9.22 -13.16 -46.26
C LEU A 981 -9.31 -11.93 -47.18
N LEU A 982 -8.25 -11.64 -47.93
CA LEU A 982 -8.23 -10.53 -48.89
C LEU A 982 -9.23 -10.74 -50.04
N ASP A 983 -9.40 -11.97 -50.53
CA ASP A 983 -10.42 -12.34 -51.52
C ASP A 983 -11.84 -12.09 -50.97
N ALA A 984 -12.08 -12.40 -49.70
CA ALA A 984 -13.37 -12.14 -49.05
C ALA A 984 -13.64 -10.63 -48.86
N ILE A 985 -12.60 -9.84 -48.65
CA ILE A 985 -12.71 -8.37 -48.62
C ILE A 985 -12.99 -7.82 -50.01
N ASP A 986 -12.31 -8.34 -51.04
CA ASP A 986 -12.59 -8.03 -52.45
C ASP A 986 -14.03 -8.39 -52.85
N ALA A 987 -14.56 -9.50 -52.35
CA ALA A 987 -15.93 -9.94 -52.55
C ALA A 987 -16.97 -9.18 -51.71
N GLY A 988 -16.53 -8.31 -50.78
CA GLY A 988 -17.40 -7.55 -49.89
C GLY A 988 -18.08 -8.37 -48.79
N THR A 989 -17.65 -9.63 -48.57
CA THR A 989 -18.20 -10.49 -47.50
C THR A 989 -17.56 -10.19 -46.14
N VAL A 990 -16.34 -9.63 -46.12
CA VAL A 990 -15.69 -9.09 -44.93
C VAL A 990 -15.47 -7.58 -45.11
N PRO A 991 -16.02 -6.71 -44.23
CA PRO A 991 -15.76 -5.28 -44.29
C PRO A 991 -14.28 -4.96 -44.01
N LYS A 992 -13.66 -4.11 -44.83
CA LYS A 992 -12.24 -3.76 -44.67
C LYS A 992 -11.93 -3.01 -43.37
N GLU A 993 -12.93 -2.35 -42.79
CA GLU A 993 -12.86 -1.62 -41.52
C GLU A 993 -12.70 -2.57 -40.32
N ARG A 994 -12.99 -3.87 -40.51
CA ARG A 994 -12.82 -4.91 -39.50
C ARG A 994 -11.39 -5.45 -39.43
N ILE A 995 -10.51 -4.99 -40.32
CA ILE A 995 -9.10 -5.41 -40.37
C ILE A 995 -8.20 -4.37 -39.67
N SER A 996 -7.38 -4.83 -38.74
CA SER A 996 -6.45 -4.02 -37.97
C SER A 996 -5.17 -3.71 -38.76
N ASN A 997 -4.55 -2.55 -38.46
CA ASN A 997 -3.25 -2.20 -39.03
C ASN A 997 -2.14 -3.20 -38.67
N SER A 998 -2.28 -3.87 -37.51
CA SER A 998 -1.38 -4.97 -37.09
C SER A 998 -1.46 -6.14 -38.06
N ALA A 999 -2.69 -6.55 -38.41
CA ALA A 999 -2.95 -7.62 -39.36
C ALA A 999 -2.40 -7.30 -40.76
N LEU A 1000 -2.62 -6.08 -41.27
CA LEU A 1000 -2.06 -5.64 -42.55
C LEU A 1000 -0.53 -5.70 -42.58
N ARG A 1001 0.13 -5.26 -41.50
CA ARG A 1001 1.60 -5.35 -41.39
C ARG A 1001 2.09 -6.79 -41.36
N LYS A 1002 1.39 -7.68 -40.64
CA LYS A 1002 1.74 -9.10 -40.60
C LYS A 1002 1.55 -9.79 -41.95
N MET A 1003 0.50 -9.43 -42.71
CA MET A 1003 0.31 -9.91 -44.08
C MET A 1003 1.46 -9.48 -45.00
N LEU A 1004 1.96 -8.25 -44.88
CA LEU A 1004 3.09 -7.75 -45.66
C LEU A 1004 4.41 -8.48 -45.37
N MET A 1005 4.56 -9.05 -44.17
CA MET A 1005 5.74 -9.84 -43.79
C MET A 1005 5.83 -11.20 -44.52
N HIS A 1006 4.76 -11.66 -45.18
CA HIS A 1006 4.81 -12.84 -46.04
C HIS A 1006 5.67 -12.64 -47.30
N GLY A 1007 6.02 -11.38 -47.64
CA GLY A 1007 6.84 -11.08 -48.81
C GLY A 1007 6.18 -11.39 -50.16
N ASP A 1008 4.85 -11.49 -50.19
CA ASP A 1008 4.08 -11.87 -51.39
C ASP A 1008 3.53 -10.63 -52.11
N ASP A 1009 3.95 -10.42 -53.35
CA ASP A 1009 3.56 -9.27 -54.18
C ASP A 1009 2.04 -9.14 -54.38
N SER A 1010 1.32 -10.26 -54.44
CA SER A 1010 -0.14 -10.26 -54.61
C SER A 1010 -0.88 -9.75 -53.36
N ILE A 1011 -0.34 -10.08 -52.19
CA ILE A 1011 -0.82 -9.55 -50.91
C ILE A 1011 -0.53 -8.04 -50.83
N HIS A 1012 0.67 -7.63 -51.24
CA HIS A 1012 1.05 -6.21 -51.25
C HIS A 1012 0.14 -5.37 -52.16
N ALA A 1013 -0.15 -5.86 -53.36
CA ALA A 1013 -1.05 -5.21 -54.30
C ALA A 1013 -2.49 -5.12 -53.76
N ALA A 1014 -3.01 -6.19 -53.14
CA ALA A 1014 -4.34 -6.22 -52.56
C ALA A 1014 -4.48 -5.27 -51.36
N ILE A 1015 -3.46 -5.17 -50.50
CA ILE A 1015 -3.46 -4.22 -49.38
C ILE A 1015 -3.43 -2.77 -49.90
N THR A 1016 -2.57 -2.49 -50.88
CA THR A 1016 -2.46 -1.15 -51.48
C THR A 1016 -3.79 -0.71 -52.12
N LYS A 1017 -4.50 -1.64 -52.78
CA LYS A 1017 -5.81 -1.39 -53.40
C LYS A 1017 -6.88 -0.90 -52.42
N HIS A 1018 -6.91 -1.44 -51.20
CA HIS A 1018 -7.99 -1.17 -50.23
C HIS A 1018 -7.64 -0.14 -49.14
N TRP A 1019 -6.35 -0.05 -48.76
CA TRP A 1019 -5.86 0.79 -47.66
C TRP A 1019 -4.74 1.78 -48.04
N GLY A 1020 -4.18 1.73 -49.26
CA GLY A 1020 -3.08 2.60 -49.70
C GLY A 1020 -1.68 2.17 -49.20
N GLU A 1021 -0.66 3.01 -49.40
CA GLU A 1021 0.71 2.74 -48.89
C GLU A 1021 0.76 2.86 -47.36
N ILE A 1022 1.18 1.77 -46.69
CA ILE A 1022 1.38 1.73 -45.24
C ILE A 1022 2.84 2.13 -44.93
N ALA A 1023 3.17 3.43 -45.00
CA ALA A 1023 4.53 3.94 -44.76
C ALA A 1023 4.73 4.56 -43.35
N SER A 1024 5.93 4.38 -42.77
CA SER A 1024 6.42 5.04 -41.54
C SER A 1024 6.54 6.56 -41.70
N LEU A 1025 6.49 7.31 -40.59
CA LEU A 1025 6.68 8.76 -40.59
C LEU A 1025 8.06 9.16 -41.16
N SER A 1026 8.10 10.18 -42.03
CA SER A 1026 9.36 10.77 -42.50
C SER A 1026 10.10 11.52 -41.37
N PRO A 1027 11.44 11.68 -41.45
CA PRO A 1027 12.22 12.41 -40.43
C PRO A 1027 11.71 13.83 -40.15
N ALA A 1028 11.19 14.53 -41.18
CA ALA A 1028 10.61 15.86 -41.03
C ALA A 1028 9.29 15.85 -40.23
N GLN A 1029 8.46 14.82 -40.41
CA GLN A 1029 7.21 14.64 -39.67
C GLN A 1029 7.46 14.25 -38.20
N VAL A 1030 8.47 13.43 -37.94
CA VAL A 1030 8.89 13.07 -36.57
C VAL A 1030 9.32 14.32 -35.80
N GLN A 1031 10.15 15.17 -36.40
CA GLN A 1031 10.61 16.41 -35.75
C GLN A 1031 9.47 17.39 -35.50
N ALA A 1032 8.54 17.55 -36.44
CA ALA A 1032 7.37 18.40 -36.26
C ALA A 1032 6.48 17.93 -35.09
N GLU A 1033 6.29 16.62 -34.94
CA GLU A 1033 5.47 16.06 -33.87
C GLU A 1033 6.14 16.16 -32.49
N ILE A 1034 7.46 15.95 -32.41
CA ILE A 1034 8.22 16.17 -31.16
C ILE A 1034 8.11 17.65 -30.73
N ALA A 1035 8.25 18.59 -31.66
CA ALA A 1035 8.10 20.02 -31.37
C ALA A 1035 6.70 20.35 -30.84
N ARG A 1036 5.65 19.78 -31.44
CA ARG A 1036 4.26 19.93 -30.99
C ARG A 1036 4.06 19.40 -29.57
N LEU A 1037 4.53 18.17 -29.29
CA LEU A 1037 4.39 17.55 -27.97
C LEU A 1037 5.14 18.32 -26.88
N ASN A 1038 6.33 18.84 -27.17
CA ASN A 1038 7.06 19.73 -26.26
C ASN A 1038 6.25 20.99 -25.90
N ALA A 1039 5.59 21.62 -26.88
CA ALA A 1039 4.73 22.78 -26.64
C ALA A 1039 3.54 22.42 -25.73
N VAL A 1040 2.87 21.29 -26.00
CA VAL A 1040 1.72 20.80 -25.20
C VAL A 1040 2.12 20.51 -23.74
N LEU A 1041 3.27 19.88 -23.54
CA LEU A 1041 3.78 19.52 -22.21
C LEU A 1041 4.33 20.71 -21.41
N SER A 1042 4.76 21.77 -22.09
CA SER A 1042 5.23 23.01 -21.45
C SER A 1042 4.10 23.97 -21.08
N ALA A 1043 2.93 23.83 -21.71
CA ALA A 1043 1.78 24.73 -21.54
C ALA A 1043 0.98 24.52 -20.24
N GLY A 1044 1.22 23.45 -19.48
CA GLY A 1044 0.50 23.18 -18.23
C GLY A 1044 0.92 21.89 -17.53
N SER A 1045 0.37 21.63 -16.34
CA SER A 1045 0.58 20.38 -15.60
C SER A 1045 -0.39 19.27 -16.04
N GLY A 1046 -0.04 18.03 -15.70
CA GLY A 1046 -0.88 16.85 -15.91
C GLY A 1046 -1.23 16.16 -14.60
N ASN A 1047 -2.34 15.43 -14.59
CA ASN A 1047 -2.77 14.58 -13.50
C ASN A 1047 -2.22 13.15 -13.68
N PRO A 1048 -1.29 12.68 -12.83
CA PRO A 1048 -0.68 11.36 -13.00
C PRO A 1048 -1.64 10.18 -12.70
N ARG A 1049 -2.81 10.40 -12.09
CA ARG A 1049 -3.82 9.34 -11.93
C ARG A 1049 -4.59 9.10 -13.22
N THR A 1050 -5.07 10.18 -13.85
CA THR A 1050 -5.65 10.10 -15.20
C THR A 1050 -4.58 9.56 -16.16
N GLY A 1051 -3.34 10.02 -15.99
CA GLY A 1051 -2.17 9.53 -16.70
C GLY A 1051 -1.95 8.03 -16.54
N LYS A 1052 -2.16 7.47 -15.36
CA LYS A 1052 -2.10 6.02 -15.13
C LYS A 1052 -3.17 5.27 -15.89
N HIS A 1053 -4.43 5.74 -15.89
CA HIS A 1053 -5.49 5.11 -16.69
C HIS A 1053 -5.14 5.13 -18.19
N LEU A 1054 -4.68 6.29 -18.68
CA LEU A 1054 -4.22 6.45 -20.05
C LEU A 1054 -3.01 5.55 -20.35
N PHE A 1055 -2.08 5.40 -19.40
CA PHE A 1055 -0.96 4.48 -19.52
C PHE A 1055 -1.48 3.06 -19.66
N MET A 1056 -2.33 2.57 -18.76
CA MET A 1056 -2.86 1.21 -18.83
C MET A 1056 -3.62 0.93 -20.14
N GLN A 1057 -4.33 1.93 -20.68
CA GLN A 1057 -5.04 1.83 -21.95
C GLN A 1057 -4.10 1.80 -23.17
N ASN A 1058 -3.01 2.58 -23.16
CA ASN A 1058 -2.21 2.83 -24.37
C ASN A 1058 -0.81 2.16 -24.36
N CYS A 1059 -0.20 2.03 -23.18
CA CYS A 1059 1.20 1.61 -22.99
C CYS A 1059 1.34 0.38 -22.07
N GLY A 1060 0.50 0.30 -21.04
CA GLY A 1060 0.55 -0.68 -19.96
C GLY A 1060 0.16 -2.09 -20.38
N ARG A 1061 -0.36 -2.31 -21.60
CA ARG A 1061 -0.43 -3.66 -22.17
C ARG A 1061 0.95 -4.25 -22.43
N CYS A 1062 1.93 -3.40 -22.75
CA CYS A 1062 3.26 -3.85 -23.12
C CYS A 1062 4.30 -3.57 -22.03
N HIS A 1063 4.25 -2.41 -21.39
CA HIS A 1063 5.27 -1.95 -20.47
C HIS A 1063 4.86 -2.11 -19.01
N LEU A 1064 5.85 -2.42 -18.17
CA LEU A 1064 5.72 -2.39 -16.73
C LEU A 1064 6.12 -1.00 -16.25
N LEU A 1065 5.33 -0.42 -15.37
CA LEU A 1065 5.70 0.80 -14.66
C LEU A 1065 5.17 0.70 -13.23
N PHE A 1066 6.11 0.67 -12.27
CA PHE A 1066 5.84 0.44 -10.85
C PHE A 1066 5.13 -0.89 -10.59
N ASP A 1067 5.62 -1.97 -11.19
CA ASP A 1067 5.04 -3.32 -11.11
C ASP A 1067 3.63 -3.48 -11.69
N GLU A 1068 3.09 -2.45 -12.36
CA GLU A 1068 1.82 -2.49 -13.06
C GLU A 1068 1.99 -2.44 -14.57
N GLY A 1069 1.21 -3.25 -15.29
CA GLY A 1069 1.26 -3.38 -16.75
C GLY A 1069 1.85 -4.70 -17.23
N GLY A 1070 2.20 -4.76 -18.52
CA GLY A 1070 2.71 -5.94 -19.20
C GLY A 1070 4.23 -6.05 -19.14
N ARG A 1071 4.76 -7.24 -19.46
CA ARG A 1071 6.21 -7.52 -19.54
C ARG A 1071 6.64 -7.89 -20.95
N ILE A 1072 6.04 -7.21 -21.92
CA ILE A 1072 6.26 -7.42 -23.35
C ILE A 1072 7.36 -6.48 -23.83
N GLY A 1073 7.23 -5.20 -23.51
CA GLY A 1073 8.27 -4.19 -23.65
C GLY A 1073 9.08 -4.01 -22.36
N PRO A 1074 10.13 -3.17 -22.38
CA PRO A 1074 10.97 -2.92 -21.23
C PRO A 1074 10.20 -2.41 -20.01
N ASP A 1075 10.59 -2.87 -18.83
CA ASP A 1075 10.15 -2.30 -17.56
C ASP A 1075 10.65 -0.86 -17.46
N LEU A 1076 9.73 0.09 -17.50
CA LEU A 1076 10.00 1.52 -17.50
C LEU A 1076 10.38 2.04 -16.11
N THR A 1077 10.14 1.28 -15.03
CA THR A 1077 10.41 1.67 -13.64
C THR A 1077 11.85 2.14 -13.39
N PRO A 1078 12.90 1.39 -13.78
CA PRO A 1078 14.30 1.77 -13.57
C PRO A 1078 14.82 2.86 -14.54
N PHE A 1079 14.04 3.28 -15.53
CA PHE A 1079 14.52 4.23 -16.54
C PHE A 1079 14.52 5.68 -16.05
N ALA A 1080 15.46 6.48 -16.59
CA ALA A 1080 15.55 7.92 -16.37
C ALA A 1080 14.43 8.68 -17.11
N ARG A 1081 13.19 8.47 -16.65
CA ARG A 1081 11.96 9.01 -17.25
C ARG A 1081 11.84 10.52 -17.13
N SER A 1082 12.73 11.19 -16.39
CA SER A 1082 12.84 12.64 -16.33
C SER A 1082 13.42 13.28 -17.61
N ASN A 1083 14.13 12.51 -18.46
CA ASN A 1083 14.64 13.00 -19.74
C ASN A 1083 13.53 13.00 -20.81
N LEU A 1084 12.82 14.12 -20.92
CA LEU A 1084 11.68 14.26 -21.81
C LEU A 1084 12.05 14.15 -23.30
N GLU A 1085 13.20 14.68 -23.71
CA GLU A 1085 13.66 14.66 -25.10
C GLU A 1085 13.84 13.23 -25.62
N ARG A 1086 14.57 12.39 -24.86
CA ARG A 1086 14.76 10.97 -25.22
C ARG A 1086 13.43 10.21 -25.22
N MET A 1087 12.57 10.47 -24.23
CA MET A 1087 11.27 9.80 -24.13
C MET A 1087 10.35 10.15 -25.31
N LEU A 1088 10.29 11.42 -25.73
CA LEU A 1088 9.49 11.84 -26.87
C LEU A 1088 9.95 11.19 -28.18
N ILE A 1089 11.26 11.08 -28.39
CA ILE A 1089 11.83 10.38 -29.55
C ILE A 1089 11.38 8.92 -29.56
N SER A 1090 11.50 8.20 -28.44
CA SER A 1090 11.10 6.80 -28.33
C SER A 1090 9.59 6.58 -28.49
N VAL A 1091 8.75 7.55 -28.12
CA VAL A 1091 7.28 7.45 -28.27
C VAL A 1091 6.81 7.80 -29.68
N VAL A 1092 7.42 8.81 -30.33
CA VAL A 1092 7.02 9.27 -31.67
C VAL A 1092 7.57 8.37 -32.77
N ASN A 1093 8.82 7.88 -32.61
CA ASN A 1093 9.47 7.00 -33.58
C ASN A 1093 10.18 5.83 -32.87
N PRO A 1094 9.42 4.83 -32.37
CA PRO A 1094 9.97 3.72 -31.61
C PRO A 1094 10.93 2.80 -32.41
N SER A 1095 10.92 2.86 -33.74
CA SER A 1095 11.83 2.09 -34.60
C SER A 1095 13.20 2.75 -34.80
N LEU A 1096 13.40 3.98 -34.30
CA LEU A 1096 14.67 4.70 -34.46
C LEU A 1096 15.81 4.09 -33.64
N GLU A 1097 15.50 3.58 -32.45
CA GLU A 1097 16.45 2.95 -31.54
C GLU A 1097 15.72 1.82 -30.78
N ILE A 1098 16.00 0.57 -31.16
CA ILE A 1098 15.49 -0.63 -30.47
C ILE A 1098 16.55 -1.11 -29.48
N ARG A 1099 16.17 -1.28 -28.21
CA ARG A 1099 17.08 -1.73 -27.16
C ARG A 1099 17.43 -3.21 -27.33
N GLU A 1100 18.69 -3.55 -27.04
CA GLU A 1100 19.16 -4.94 -26.92
C GLU A 1100 18.27 -5.77 -25.98
N GLY A 1101 17.83 -6.94 -26.43
CA GLY A 1101 16.88 -7.82 -25.74
C GLY A 1101 15.40 -7.55 -26.06
N PHE A 1102 15.09 -6.51 -26.83
CA PHE A 1102 13.75 -6.20 -27.33
C PHE A 1102 13.70 -6.14 -28.87
N GLU A 1103 14.67 -6.76 -29.55
CA GLU A 1103 14.61 -6.95 -30.98
C GLU A 1103 13.42 -7.83 -31.36
N ASN A 1104 12.71 -7.43 -32.41
CA ASN A 1104 11.63 -8.23 -32.95
C ASN A 1104 12.21 -9.23 -33.96
N TYR A 1105 12.05 -10.51 -33.66
CA TYR A 1105 12.45 -11.60 -34.54
C TYR A 1105 11.26 -12.01 -35.39
N VAL A 1106 11.50 -12.24 -36.67
CA VAL A 1106 10.61 -12.98 -37.54
C VAL A 1106 11.16 -14.40 -37.66
N VAL A 1107 10.29 -15.38 -37.43
CA VAL A 1107 10.56 -16.80 -37.65
C VAL A 1107 9.59 -17.30 -38.71
N VAL A 1108 10.14 -17.77 -39.82
CA VAL A 1108 9.41 -18.52 -40.84
C VAL A 1108 9.59 -20.00 -40.51
N THR A 1109 8.49 -20.71 -40.31
CA THR A 1109 8.52 -22.15 -40.03
C THR A 1109 8.34 -22.96 -41.32
N ILE A 1110 8.81 -24.21 -41.32
CA ILE A 1110 8.70 -25.14 -42.46
C ILE A 1110 7.24 -25.39 -42.86
N ASP A 1111 6.29 -25.29 -41.92
CA ASP A 1111 4.84 -25.37 -42.16
C ASP A 1111 4.21 -24.05 -42.66
N GLY A 1112 5.05 -23.08 -43.05
CA GLY A 1112 4.66 -21.84 -43.72
C GLY A 1112 4.06 -20.77 -42.81
N ARG A 1113 4.18 -20.89 -41.48
CA ARG A 1113 3.76 -19.82 -40.55
C ARG A 1113 4.83 -18.73 -40.51
N VAL A 1114 4.38 -17.49 -40.47
CA VAL A 1114 5.22 -16.35 -40.12
C VAL A 1114 4.89 -15.94 -38.69
N LEU A 1115 5.83 -16.26 -37.79
CA LEU A 1115 5.78 -15.92 -36.38
C LEU A 1115 6.65 -14.68 -36.16
N ASN A 1116 6.22 -13.80 -35.25
CA ASN A 1116 7.04 -12.67 -34.84
C ASN A 1116 6.91 -12.37 -33.35
N GLY A 1117 8.02 -11.97 -32.74
CA GLY A 1117 8.07 -11.68 -31.31
C GLY A 1117 9.48 -11.46 -30.79
N PHE A 1118 9.58 -11.16 -29.49
CA PHE A 1118 10.84 -10.97 -28.80
C PHE A 1118 11.49 -12.31 -28.52
N LEU A 1119 12.81 -12.44 -28.69
CA LEU A 1119 13.52 -13.65 -28.31
C LEU A 1119 13.54 -13.77 -26.77
N ALA A 1120 12.71 -14.65 -26.23
CA ALA A 1120 12.59 -14.88 -24.78
C ALA A 1120 13.63 -15.87 -24.28
N ASP A 1121 13.93 -16.92 -25.07
CA ASP A 1121 14.95 -17.92 -24.79
C ASP A 1121 15.36 -18.66 -26.09
N LYS A 1122 16.54 -19.27 -26.11
CA LYS A 1122 16.95 -20.21 -27.17
C LYS A 1122 17.99 -21.20 -26.65
N ASP A 1123 17.87 -22.45 -27.05
CA ASP A 1123 18.90 -23.47 -26.84
C ASP A 1123 19.22 -24.23 -28.13
N ASN A 1124 19.78 -25.44 -28.03
CA ASN A 1124 20.15 -26.25 -29.19
C ASN A 1124 18.95 -26.94 -29.87
N GLN A 1125 17.77 -26.99 -29.25
CA GLN A 1125 16.58 -27.67 -29.74
C GLN A 1125 15.40 -26.73 -30.00
N ILE A 1126 15.26 -25.65 -29.24
CA ILE A 1126 14.11 -24.75 -29.30
C ILE A 1126 14.49 -23.27 -29.37
N VAL A 1127 13.58 -22.48 -29.93
CA VAL A 1127 13.52 -21.02 -29.88
C VAL A 1127 12.20 -20.62 -29.23
N ILE A 1128 12.25 -19.77 -28.22
CA ILE A 1128 11.06 -19.23 -27.57
C ILE A 1128 10.91 -17.77 -27.99
N LEU A 1129 9.86 -17.49 -28.75
CA LEU A 1129 9.44 -16.13 -29.07
C LEU A 1129 8.33 -15.69 -28.13
N ARG A 1130 8.46 -14.53 -27.50
CA ARG A 1130 7.36 -13.88 -26.79
C ARG A 1130 6.61 -12.97 -27.75
N GLY A 1131 5.37 -13.33 -28.04
CA GLY A 1131 4.46 -12.53 -28.85
C GLY A 1131 4.10 -11.20 -28.18
N VAL A 1132 3.52 -10.30 -28.97
CA VAL A 1132 3.05 -8.97 -28.56
C VAL A 1132 1.80 -9.01 -27.67
N ASP A 1133 1.23 -10.19 -27.51
CA ASP A 1133 0.17 -10.58 -26.59
C ASP A 1133 0.71 -11.09 -25.24
N GLY A 1134 2.03 -11.22 -25.11
CA GLY A 1134 2.72 -11.70 -23.91
C GLY A 1134 2.84 -13.22 -23.82
N GLN A 1135 2.32 -13.96 -24.80
CA GLN A 1135 2.40 -15.42 -24.83
C GLN A 1135 3.74 -15.87 -25.42
N ASN A 1136 4.31 -16.92 -24.84
CA ASN A 1136 5.50 -17.56 -25.40
C ASN A 1136 5.07 -18.58 -26.47
N VAL A 1137 5.54 -18.40 -27.69
CA VAL A 1137 5.51 -19.37 -28.78
C VAL A 1137 6.84 -20.10 -28.80
N ILE A 1138 6.80 -21.42 -28.56
CA ILE A 1138 7.98 -22.28 -28.63
C ILE A 1138 8.01 -22.92 -30.00
N VAL A 1139 9.13 -22.76 -30.70
CA VAL A 1139 9.37 -23.32 -32.03
C VAL A 1139 10.59 -24.22 -31.93
N ARG A 1140 10.50 -25.48 -32.41
CA ARG A 1140 11.71 -26.32 -32.49
C ARG A 1140 12.60 -25.77 -33.59
N LYS A 1141 13.91 -25.78 -33.35
CA LYS A 1141 14.88 -25.31 -34.35
C LYS A 1141 14.77 -26.07 -35.68
N ASP A 1142 14.45 -27.36 -35.62
CA ASP A 1142 14.25 -28.18 -36.82
C ASP A 1142 12.99 -27.80 -37.61
N ASP A 1143 12.06 -27.06 -37.01
CA ASP A 1143 10.84 -26.55 -37.64
C ASP A 1143 11.02 -25.12 -38.18
N ILE A 1144 12.19 -24.49 -38.00
CA ILE A 1144 12.50 -23.13 -38.46
C ILE A 1144 13.14 -23.20 -39.84
N GLU A 1145 12.49 -22.59 -40.83
CA GLU A 1145 13.04 -22.39 -42.18
C GLU A 1145 13.97 -21.16 -42.22
N ASP A 1146 13.54 -20.04 -41.62
CA ASP A 1146 14.33 -18.81 -41.54
C ASP A 1146 14.05 -18.05 -40.23
N MET A 1147 15.06 -17.36 -39.71
CA MET A 1147 14.94 -16.52 -38.52
C MET A 1147 15.86 -15.31 -38.61
N HIS A 1148 15.28 -14.12 -38.60
CA HIS A 1148 16.04 -12.86 -38.69
C HIS A 1148 15.39 -11.75 -37.87
N VAL A 1149 16.18 -10.74 -37.51
CA VAL A 1149 15.70 -9.54 -36.82
C VAL A 1149 15.16 -8.54 -37.84
N ILE A 1150 14.02 -7.93 -37.56
CA ILE A 1150 13.50 -6.82 -38.36
C ILE A 1150 13.77 -5.46 -37.69
N PRO A 1151 14.12 -4.40 -38.45
CA PRO A 1151 14.48 -3.09 -37.90
C PRO A 1151 13.26 -2.27 -37.42
N GLN A 1152 12.05 -2.84 -37.45
CA GLN A 1152 10.83 -2.19 -36.98
C GLN A 1152 10.48 -2.60 -35.56
N SER A 1153 10.17 -1.60 -34.73
CA SER A 1153 9.68 -1.83 -33.38
C SER A 1153 8.26 -2.38 -33.37
N VAL A 1154 7.97 -3.23 -32.39
CA VAL A 1154 6.60 -3.70 -32.08
C VAL A 1154 5.73 -2.58 -31.53
N MET A 1155 6.33 -1.57 -30.90
CA MET A 1155 5.60 -0.43 -30.37
C MET A 1155 4.96 0.38 -31.53
N PRO A 1156 3.65 0.65 -31.50
CA PRO A 1156 2.98 1.32 -32.59
C PRO A 1156 3.37 2.81 -32.68
N GLU A 1157 3.67 3.27 -33.89
CA GLU A 1157 3.77 4.71 -34.19
C GLU A 1157 2.41 5.40 -33.98
N GLY A 1158 2.43 6.64 -33.47
CA GLY A 1158 1.22 7.46 -33.34
C GLY A 1158 0.32 7.11 -32.16
N ALA A 1159 0.84 6.43 -31.12
CA ALA A 1159 0.11 6.08 -29.89
C ALA A 1159 -0.55 7.28 -29.17
N LEU A 1160 -0.15 8.51 -29.49
CA LEU A 1160 -0.67 9.75 -28.90
C LEU A 1160 -1.72 10.46 -29.77
N LYS A 1161 -1.98 10.01 -31.01
CA LYS A 1161 -2.80 10.77 -31.99
C LYS A 1161 -4.25 10.97 -31.57
N LEU A 1162 -4.81 10.04 -30.79
CA LEU A 1162 -6.20 10.08 -30.33
C LEU A 1162 -6.36 10.79 -28.98
N LEU A 1163 -5.26 11.21 -28.36
CA LEU A 1163 -5.29 11.88 -27.06
C LEU A 1163 -5.41 13.39 -27.24
N THR A 1164 -6.27 14.01 -26.43
CA THR A 1164 -6.32 15.47 -26.28
C THR A 1164 -5.03 16.00 -25.64
N GLU A 1165 -4.76 17.29 -25.80
CA GLU A 1165 -3.57 17.91 -25.19
C GLU A 1165 -3.49 17.73 -23.67
N GLN A 1166 -4.62 17.78 -22.97
CA GLN A 1166 -4.64 17.53 -21.51
C GLN A 1166 -4.33 16.06 -21.19
N GLN A 1167 -4.88 15.11 -21.96
CA GLN A 1167 -4.58 13.68 -21.77
C GLN A 1167 -3.10 13.36 -22.04
N ILE A 1168 -2.47 14.06 -22.99
CA ILE A 1168 -1.03 13.96 -23.22
C ILE A 1168 -0.26 14.45 -21.99
N ARG A 1169 -0.63 15.62 -21.43
CA ARG A 1169 -0.02 16.11 -20.18
C ARG A 1169 -0.20 15.12 -19.02
N ASP A 1170 -1.39 14.57 -18.86
CA ASP A 1170 -1.72 13.60 -17.82
C ASP A 1170 -0.87 12.32 -17.95
N LEU A 1171 -0.84 11.72 -19.15
CA LEU A 1171 -0.04 10.52 -19.45
C LEU A 1171 1.45 10.74 -19.13
N PHE A 1172 2.02 11.86 -19.58
CA PHE A 1172 3.43 12.17 -19.34
C PHE A 1172 3.71 12.57 -17.89
N ALA A 1173 2.74 13.10 -17.14
CA ALA A 1173 2.87 13.30 -15.70
C ALA A 1173 3.04 11.96 -14.98
N TYR A 1174 2.29 10.93 -15.36
CA TYR A 1174 2.44 9.57 -14.80
C TYR A 1174 3.74 8.89 -15.25
N LEU A 1175 4.06 8.94 -16.55
CA LEU A 1175 5.32 8.38 -17.06
C LEU A 1175 6.54 8.99 -16.40
N ARG A 1176 6.47 10.24 -15.93
CA ARG A 1176 7.56 10.94 -15.24
C ARG A 1176 7.54 10.82 -13.71
N SER A 1177 6.54 10.13 -13.13
CA SER A 1177 6.48 9.89 -11.69
C SER A 1177 7.72 9.12 -11.22
N SER A 1178 8.20 9.37 -10.00
CA SER A 1178 9.28 8.58 -9.38
C SER A 1178 8.76 7.36 -8.61
N GLN A 1179 7.45 7.26 -8.38
CA GLN A 1179 6.81 6.27 -7.51
C GLN A 1179 5.42 5.84 -8.06
N PRO A 1180 4.91 4.64 -7.69
CA PRO A 1180 3.57 4.19 -8.07
C PRO A 1180 2.47 5.17 -7.67
N VAL A 1181 1.45 5.30 -8.51
CA VAL A 1181 0.23 6.09 -8.23
C VAL A 1181 -0.90 5.09 -8.07
N ASN A 1182 -1.41 4.81 -6.86
CA ASN A 1182 -2.44 3.79 -6.72
C ASN A 1182 -3.88 4.37 -6.77
N TYR A 1183 -4.84 3.47 -7.01
CA TYR A 1183 -6.24 3.69 -7.41
C TYR A 1183 -7.25 3.94 -6.33
#